data_AF-A0AAD9P1C5-F1
#
_entry.id   AF-A0AAD9P1C5-F1
#
_cell.length_a   1.000
_cell.length_b   1.000
_cell.length_c   1.000
_cell.angle_alpha   90.00
_cell.angle_beta   90.00
_cell.angle_gamma   90.00
#
_symmetry.space_group_name_H-M   'P 1'
#
loop_
_entity.id
_entity.type
_entity.pdbx_description
1 polymer ?
#
loop_
_entity_poly.entity_id
_entity_poly.type
_entity_poly.pdbx_seq_one_letter_code
_entity_poly.pdbx_strand_id
1 'polypeptide(L)'
;MGKSGSKLLAVEPNFDLSRLDEVPDDIRAAIERHISLQSDQIDELKSSYERLRVDSEQKCFELEKQLTVSNEKLQQESKSTTTLRQQVLELEKNFSGASQRLRETQDELFDATRILEELRRENAKVEAEKVELVEVLEKKNSEISTLTEEWKTFSVKLNETNQQRIEALAKVDEVETKSVTEQYQMSRLQQEMEHLRQQNEWLDGELREKTNQLLTVRKEKSSSVLELQAQLEEKTQEMAYLEETVQVLKRTGEENNVKIENYVQKLKESRELHTQIQEQYTHEVASQEKLLALYKEGASENEAKVSELTTAVIELQKHLKQASEAYTEIAAQRDKELEEASKVEQEKDEQITKLERELKDANDLLEAARKKGVVPLSEEGIEALSPSAAAASRLLKSGMTLTQEIEEKAPIMKAQREDYEHALQAVSQLTQQLNSAMLETEKLRVNTEEDSKRCREMTRANHRLQQQAADLSQQVRMLLKELEEARGRRVHLDISQDDQNVTCSDISSSSMVISDKLVTFRSIEELQEQNQKLLEVVRDLSEKLEERDTAVRDERTAELQARLDEAQEELKQMRESRERQTEMVSVVDVMVLSMPLTPGGRTTQPITSTPQTSADSPVVSGAQSDDTVDAKHQLTDTKNALKELQDQFNTYKREKADNDRMVSEQLEKFRQEASDLRVQNARLASQLEFSNERHKTLVSNIDIYKKEIAALRDKTQRYSVSVMKHEQTVSTQREDLLALQEKLSRAEVRCQSLEAHNAVLKSAETRLVQDRENILREKCSQNLLLANLQTIQVPYIDASNNLERAEFETKTKLTRQVESLRQENMQLQRKIDAAVSKNQTTITVLENRLGETRSHLEKQTAEADGTKRQIEELLQQIEHLKTQLAESTAMATASQSEPSTDTVNASVQQTSTAGSSPALEEEMKDLKAQLSQSATEVKGETCHQTLH
;
A
#
# COMPACT_ATOMS: atom_id res chain seq x y z
N MET A 1 121.65 70.44 -56.79
CA MET A 1 122.25 70.93 -58.06
C MET A 1 123.12 72.13 -57.71
N GLY A 2 124.25 72.44 -58.33
CA GLY A 2 125.04 71.72 -59.33
C GLY A 2 126.45 72.33 -59.39
N LYS A 3 127.49 71.56 -59.76
CA LYS A 3 128.87 72.07 -59.75
C LYS A 3 129.11 73.02 -60.93
N SER A 4 129.38 74.29 -60.64
CA SER A 4 130.00 75.25 -61.58
C SER A 4 131.15 75.95 -60.88
N GLY A 5 132.38 75.52 -61.15
CA GLY A 5 133.58 76.26 -60.75
C GLY A 5 133.94 77.30 -61.82
N SER A 6 134.19 78.54 -61.41
CA SER A 6 134.72 79.60 -62.28
C SER A 6 136.05 80.08 -61.73
N LYS A 7 137.08 80.02 -62.58
CA LYS A 7 138.48 80.27 -62.28
C LYS A 7 138.69 81.62 -61.57
N LEU A 8 139.49 81.64 -60.51
CA LEU A 8 140.31 82.83 -60.22
C LEU A 8 141.24 83.04 -61.42
N LEU A 9 141.18 84.22 -62.04
CA LEU A 9 142.24 84.71 -62.90
C LEU A 9 143.36 85.22 -61.99
N ALA A 10 144.40 84.40 -61.81
CA ALA A 10 145.66 84.89 -61.26
C ALA A 10 146.27 85.84 -62.29
N VAL A 11 146.19 87.14 -62.02
CA VAL A 11 146.89 88.16 -62.80
C VAL A 11 148.34 88.16 -62.33
N GLU A 12 149.21 87.46 -63.05
CA GLU A 12 150.65 87.57 -62.85
C GLU A 12 151.09 89.02 -63.13
N PRO A 13 151.85 89.67 -62.22
CA PRO A 13 152.29 91.05 -62.41
C PRO A 13 153.39 91.10 -63.46
N ASN A 14 153.00 91.21 -64.73
CA ASN A 14 153.87 91.48 -65.89
C ASN A 14 154.39 92.94 -65.87
N PHE A 15 155.06 93.30 -64.77
CA PHE A 15 155.94 94.46 -64.71
C PHE A 15 157.39 93.98 -64.77
N ASP A 16 158.00 94.20 -65.93
CA ASP A 16 159.42 93.99 -66.15
C ASP A 16 160.20 94.95 -65.23
N LEU A 17 160.78 94.41 -64.16
CA LEU A 17 161.45 95.18 -63.09
C LEU A 17 162.56 96.09 -63.64
N SER A 18 163.13 95.77 -64.79
CA SER A 18 164.11 96.59 -65.51
C SER A 18 163.62 97.98 -65.90
N ARG A 19 162.29 98.21 -65.93
CA ARG A 19 161.67 99.51 -66.26
C ARG A 19 161.14 100.28 -65.05
N LEU A 20 161.16 99.71 -63.84
CA LEU A 20 160.62 100.39 -62.68
C LEU A 20 161.49 101.58 -62.25
N ASP A 21 162.80 101.50 -62.49
CA ASP A 21 163.79 102.55 -62.15
C ASP A 21 163.85 103.71 -63.17
N GLU A 22 163.08 103.63 -64.27
CA GLU A 22 162.79 104.77 -65.16
C GLU A 22 161.54 105.56 -64.73
N VAL A 23 160.77 105.05 -63.76
CA VAL A 23 159.52 105.67 -63.28
C VAL A 23 159.79 106.51 -62.02
N PRO A 24 159.48 107.82 -62.02
CA PRO A 24 159.63 108.67 -60.84
C PRO A 24 158.94 108.12 -59.58
N ASP A 25 159.60 108.25 -58.42
CA ASP A 25 159.15 107.68 -57.15
C ASP A 25 157.72 108.10 -56.76
N ASP A 26 157.31 109.33 -57.08
CA ASP A 26 155.95 109.82 -56.86
C ASP A 26 154.88 108.96 -57.55
N ILE A 27 155.20 108.46 -58.76
CA ILE A 27 154.32 107.59 -59.56
C ILE A 27 154.39 106.16 -59.04
N ARG A 28 155.58 105.66 -58.69
CA ARG A 28 155.76 104.34 -58.06
C ARG A 28 154.93 104.24 -56.77
N ALA A 29 155.08 105.21 -55.87
CA ALA A 29 154.35 105.29 -54.60
C ALA A 29 152.84 105.52 -54.78
N ALA A 30 152.39 106.12 -55.89
CA ALA A 30 150.98 106.24 -56.23
C ALA A 30 150.39 104.91 -56.73
N ILE A 31 151.13 104.16 -57.55
CA ILE A 31 150.75 102.82 -58.01
C ILE A 31 150.69 101.85 -56.82
N GLU A 32 151.72 101.84 -55.96
CA GLU A 32 151.76 101.02 -54.75
C GLU A 32 150.59 101.33 -53.80
N ARG A 33 150.27 102.61 -53.57
CA ARG A 33 149.06 103.00 -52.80
C ARG A 33 147.76 102.52 -53.45
N HIS A 34 147.66 102.54 -54.78
CA HIS A 34 146.45 102.07 -55.46
C HIS A 34 146.33 100.54 -55.43
N ILE A 35 147.44 99.81 -55.55
CA ILE A 35 147.48 98.34 -55.40
C ILE A 35 147.16 97.94 -53.95
N SER A 36 147.70 98.63 -52.94
CA SER A 36 147.31 98.42 -51.53
C SER A 36 145.82 98.62 -51.36
N LEU A 37 145.28 99.76 -51.78
CA LEU A 37 143.85 100.08 -51.65
C LEU A 37 142.95 99.05 -52.36
N GLN A 38 143.37 98.52 -53.52
CA GLN A 38 142.65 97.43 -54.19
C GLN A 38 142.76 96.11 -53.43
N SER A 39 143.92 95.78 -52.83
CA SER A 39 144.08 94.60 -51.99
C SER A 39 143.22 94.69 -50.72
N ASP A 40 143.22 95.84 -50.06
CA ASP A 40 142.41 96.13 -48.87
C ASP A 40 140.92 95.98 -49.18
N GLN A 41 140.46 96.53 -50.32
CA GLN A 41 139.08 96.36 -50.81
C GLN A 41 138.76 94.89 -51.16
N ILE A 42 139.69 94.16 -51.77
CA ILE A 42 139.52 92.74 -52.11
C ILE A 42 139.42 91.89 -50.84
N ASP A 43 140.20 92.18 -49.79
CA ASP A 43 140.18 91.44 -48.53
C ASP A 43 138.98 91.83 -47.64
N GLU A 44 138.51 93.08 -47.69
CA GLU A 44 137.22 93.47 -47.12
C GLU A 44 136.03 92.79 -47.84
N LEU A 45 136.09 92.67 -49.18
CA LEU A 45 135.10 91.92 -49.96
C LEU A 45 135.13 90.42 -49.64
N LYS A 46 136.31 89.79 -49.50
CA LYS A 46 136.41 88.40 -49.01
C LYS A 46 135.85 88.26 -47.60
N SER A 47 136.19 89.19 -46.70
CA SER A 47 135.75 89.18 -45.30
C SER A 47 134.23 89.36 -45.16
N SER A 48 133.60 90.18 -46.00
CA SER A 48 132.15 90.34 -46.04
C SER A 48 131.45 89.17 -46.74
N TYR A 49 132.05 88.59 -47.78
CA TYR A 49 131.56 87.36 -48.42
C TYR A 49 131.58 86.17 -47.45
N GLU A 50 132.69 85.91 -46.76
CA GLU A 50 132.79 84.79 -45.82
C GLU A 50 131.85 84.96 -44.62
N ARG A 51 131.67 86.19 -44.10
CA ARG A 51 130.63 86.51 -43.12
C ARG A 51 129.24 86.16 -43.66
N LEU A 52 128.86 86.69 -44.83
CA LEU A 52 127.57 86.41 -45.45
C LEU A 52 127.37 84.91 -45.76
N ARG A 53 128.44 84.19 -46.11
CA ARG A 53 128.41 82.74 -46.34
C ARG A 53 128.09 82.00 -45.03
N VAL A 54 128.83 82.27 -43.95
CA VAL A 54 128.59 81.68 -42.62
C VAL A 54 127.21 82.06 -42.08
N ASP A 55 126.78 83.32 -42.21
CA ASP A 55 125.44 83.76 -41.84
C ASP A 55 124.36 82.99 -42.61
N SER A 56 124.56 82.76 -43.92
CA SER A 56 123.64 81.98 -44.75
C SER A 56 123.64 80.49 -44.44
N GLU A 57 124.81 79.89 -44.15
CA GLU A 57 124.96 78.50 -43.73
C GLU A 57 124.28 78.26 -42.37
N GLN A 58 124.49 79.17 -41.41
CA GLN A 58 123.78 79.16 -40.13
C GLN A 58 122.27 79.35 -40.32
N LYS A 59 121.84 80.25 -41.21
CA LYS A 59 120.40 80.46 -41.48
C LYS A 59 119.74 79.23 -42.09
N CYS A 60 120.44 78.53 -42.99
CA CYS A 60 119.98 77.25 -43.55
C CYS A 60 119.87 76.20 -42.44
N PHE A 61 120.90 76.04 -41.59
CA PHE A 61 120.88 75.10 -40.48
C PHE A 61 119.79 75.39 -39.44
N GLU A 62 119.54 76.66 -39.12
CA GLU A 62 118.43 77.08 -38.26
C GLU A 62 117.06 76.71 -38.86
N LEU A 63 116.88 76.91 -40.17
CA LEU A 63 115.64 76.56 -40.88
C LEU A 63 115.46 75.05 -41.03
N GLU A 64 116.53 74.30 -41.33
CA GLU A 64 116.50 72.83 -41.36
C GLU A 64 116.15 72.24 -39.98
N LYS A 65 116.73 72.79 -38.90
CA LYS A 65 116.39 72.40 -37.52
C LYS A 65 114.95 72.75 -37.14
N GLN A 66 114.40 73.85 -37.65
CA GLN A 66 112.97 74.18 -37.48
C GLN A 66 112.08 73.25 -38.30
N LEU A 67 112.53 72.84 -39.50
CA LEU A 67 111.82 71.92 -40.38
C LEU A 67 111.78 70.49 -39.80
N THR A 68 112.89 69.98 -39.24
CA THR A 68 112.89 68.67 -38.57
C THR A 68 111.98 68.68 -37.34
N VAL A 69 112.13 69.65 -36.43
CA VAL A 69 111.31 69.76 -35.21
C VAL A 69 109.82 69.96 -35.52
N SER A 70 109.46 70.68 -36.59
CA SER A 70 108.05 70.81 -37.02
C SER A 70 107.51 69.55 -37.68
N ASN A 71 108.33 68.82 -38.44
CA ASN A 71 107.95 67.53 -39.03
C ASN A 71 107.82 66.40 -37.98
N GLU A 72 108.69 66.38 -36.97
CA GLU A 72 108.59 65.47 -35.81
C GLU A 72 107.29 65.72 -35.04
N LYS A 73 106.96 66.99 -34.75
CA LYS A 73 105.68 67.37 -34.14
C LYS A 73 104.49 66.97 -35.02
N LEU A 74 104.54 67.23 -36.32
CA LEU A 74 103.49 66.82 -37.26
C LEU A 74 103.31 65.30 -37.29
N GLN A 75 104.40 64.52 -37.21
CA GLN A 75 104.33 63.07 -37.14
C GLN A 75 103.76 62.58 -35.79
N GLN A 76 104.07 63.26 -34.68
CA GLN A 76 103.51 62.97 -33.36
C GLN A 76 101.99 63.29 -33.31
N GLU A 77 101.57 64.45 -33.81
CA GLU A 77 100.15 64.82 -33.91
C GLU A 77 99.39 63.93 -34.90
N SER A 78 100.03 63.51 -36.01
CA SER A 78 99.45 62.53 -36.92
C SER A 78 99.22 61.18 -36.23
N LYS A 79 100.19 60.68 -35.46
CA LYS A 79 100.06 59.44 -34.67
C LYS A 79 98.93 59.58 -33.63
N SER A 80 98.93 60.67 -32.87
CA SER A 80 97.88 61.01 -31.89
C SER A 80 96.49 61.01 -32.53
N THR A 81 96.35 61.69 -33.67
CA THR A 81 95.12 61.76 -34.46
C THR A 81 94.67 60.38 -34.97
N THR A 82 95.59 59.51 -35.38
CA THR A 82 95.22 58.13 -35.79
C THR A 82 94.75 57.29 -34.61
N THR A 83 95.39 57.39 -33.44
CA THR A 83 94.95 56.67 -32.23
C THR A 83 93.59 57.16 -31.76
N LEU A 84 93.37 58.48 -31.72
CA LEU A 84 92.07 59.07 -31.37
C LEU A 84 90.96 58.65 -32.34
N ARG A 85 91.24 58.59 -33.66
CA ARG A 85 90.27 58.07 -34.64
C ARG A 85 89.94 56.59 -34.43
N GLN A 86 90.92 55.76 -34.08
CA GLN A 86 90.67 54.35 -33.75
C GLN A 86 89.80 54.22 -32.49
N GLN A 87 90.09 55.00 -31.44
CA GLN A 87 89.29 55.04 -30.22
C GLN A 87 87.86 55.54 -30.48
N VAL A 88 87.67 56.55 -31.32
CA VAL A 88 86.33 57.02 -31.73
C VAL A 88 85.56 55.92 -32.47
N LEU A 89 86.17 55.25 -33.45
CA LEU A 89 85.52 54.14 -34.17
C LEU A 89 85.16 52.96 -33.26
N GLU A 90 86.00 52.66 -32.26
CA GLU A 90 85.70 51.62 -31.26
C GLU A 90 84.57 52.05 -30.31
N LEU A 91 84.54 53.31 -29.89
CA LEU A 91 83.44 53.87 -29.09
C LEU A 91 82.12 53.94 -29.87
N GLU A 92 82.14 54.30 -31.17
CA GLU A 92 80.96 54.29 -32.06
C GLU A 92 80.43 52.85 -32.26
N LYS A 93 81.33 51.88 -32.44
CA LYS A 93 80.97 50.45 -32.50
C LYS A 93 80.36 49.96 -31.18
N ASN A 94 80.96 50.32 -30.05
CA ASN A 94 80.46 49.93 -28.73
C ASN A 94 79.12 50.62 -28.39
N PHE A 95 78.95 51.89 -28.77
CA PHE A 95 77.70 52.65 -28.62
C PHE A 95 76.58 52.10 -29.50
N SER A 96 76.85 51.74 -30.77
CA SER A 96 75.87 51.12 -31.65
C SER A 96 75.44 49.73 -31.15
N GLY A 97 76.38 48.90 -30.70
CA GLY A 97 76.09 47.62 -30.06
C GLY A 97 75.30 47.74 -28.74
N ALA A 98 75.60 48.75 -27.91
CA ALA A 98 74.82 49.04 -26.71
C ALA A 98 73.41 49.57 -27.04
N SER A 99 73.28 50.41 -28.07
CA SER A 99 71.99 50.93 -28.55
C SER A 99 71.11 49.84 -29.15
N GLN A 100 71.70 48.87 -29.86
CA GLN A 100 70.99 47.69 -30.36
C GLN A 100 70.46 46.85 -29.19
N ARG A 101 71.32 46.49 -28.23
CA ARG A 101 70.90 45.73 -27.04
C ARG A 101 69.82 46.44 -26.23
N LEU A 102 69.92 47.76 -26.08
CA LEU A 102 68.89 48.54 -25.41
C LEU A 102 67.54 48.39 -26.12
N ARG A 103 67.50 48.47 -27.45
CA ARG A 103 66.28 48.23 -28.22
C ARG A 103 65.77 46.80 -28.07
N GLU A 104 66.64 45.79 -28.19
CA GLU A 104 66.28 44.38 -27.99
C GLU A 104 65.63 44.17 -26.61
N THR A 105 66.20 44.73 -25.53
CA THR A 105 65.59 44.67 -24.18
C THR A 105 64.31 45.51 -24.01
N GLN A 106 64.10 46.55 -24.84
CA GLN A 106 62.87 47.34 -24.85
C GLN A 106 61.73 46.58 -25.55
N ASP A 107 62.04 45.90 -26.65
CA ASP A 107 61.11 45.05 -27.38
C ASP A 107 60.72 43.82 -26.54
N GLU A 108 61.69 43.16 -25.88
CA GLU A 108 61.45 42.08 -24.90
C GLU A 108 60.58 42.55 -23.73
N LEU A 109 60.83 43.75 -23.17
CA LEU A 109 60.02 44.32 -22.09
C LEU A 109 58.58 44.64 -22.55
N PHE A 110 58.40 45.07 -23.80
CA PHE A 110 57.10 45.34 -24.38
C PHE A 110 56.28 44.04 -24.56
N ASP A 111 56.87 43.00 -25.15
CA ASP A 111 56.22 41.70 -25.29
C ASP A 111 55.91 41.06 -23.93
N ALA A 112 56.84 41.12 -22.96
CA ALA A 112 56.59 40.67 -21.59
C ALA A 112 55.45 41.44 -20.91
N THR A 113 55.35 42.76 -21.15
CA THR A 113 54.26 43.59 -20.64
C THR A 113 52.92 43.19 -21.28
N ARG A 114 52.89 42.94 -22.60
CA ARG A 114 51.68 42.48 -23.30
C ARG A 114 51.19 41.14 -22.75
N ILE A 115 52.09 40.17 -22.59
CA ILE A 115 51.81 38.85 -22.01
C ILE A 115 51.29 38.99 -20.57
N LEU A 116 51.86 39.88 -19.75
CA LEU A 116 51.36 40.15 -18.39
C LEU A 116 49.96 40.78 -18.38
N GLU A 117 49.59 41.60 -19.35
CA GLU A 117 48.20 42.07 -19.47
C GLU A 117 47.24 40.99 -20.00
N GLU A 118 47.66 40.17 -20.95
CA GLU A 118 46.90 39.02 -21.45
C GLU A 118 46.59 38.05 -20.30
N LEU A 119 47.61 37.66 -19.52
CA LEU A 119 47.44 36.82 -18.33
C LEU A 119 46.56 37.45 -17.25
N ARG A 120 46.62 38.77 -17.05
CA ARG A 120 45.70 39.49 -16.13
C ARG A 120 44.26 39.44 -16.62
N ARG A 121 44.01 39.58 -17.94
CA ARG A 121 42.67 39.50 -18.53
C ARG A 121 42.09 38.09 -18.38
N GLU A 122 42.87 37.05 -18.64
CA GLU A 122 42.42 35.67 -18.45
C GLU A 122 42.21 35.33 -16.97
N ASN A 123 43.09 35.75 -16.06
CA ASN A 123 42.88 35.54 -14.63
C ASN A 123 41.60 36.24 -14.12
N ALA A 124 41.30 37.45 -14.59
CA ALA A 124 40.06 38.16 -14.25
C ALA A 124 38.79 37.45 -14.77
N LYS A 125 38.85 36.78 -15.94
CA LYS A 125 37.75 35.91 -16.40
C LYS A 125 37.57 34.70 -15.48
N VAL A 126 38.66 33.98 -15.18
CA VAL A 126 38.62 32.79 -14.31
C VAL A 126 38.15 33.15 -12.89
N GLU A 127 38.48 34.34 -12.39
CA GLU A 127 37.94 34.86 -11.14
C GLU A 127 36.43 35.16 -11.22
N ALA A 128 35.94 35.71 -12.33
CA ALA A 128 34.50 35.91 -12.56
C ALA A 128 33.74 34.58 -12.70
N GLU A 129 34.20 33.66 -13.55
CA GLU A 129 33.64 32.32 -13.72
C GLU A 129 33.59 31.56 -12.38
N LYS A 130 34.64 31.68 -11.56
CA LYS A 130 34.68 31.12 -10.21
C LYS A 130 33.62 31.72 -9.29
N VAL A 131 33.36 33.03 -9.34
CA VAL A 131 32.32 33.69 -8.55
C VAL A 131 30.93 33.22 -9.00
N GLU A 132 30.67 33.16 -10.31
CA GLU A 132 29.41 32.64 -10.86
C GLU A 132 29.16 31.18 -10.45
N LEU A 133 30.19 30.33 -10.52
CA LEU A 133 30.11 28.94 -10.07
C LEU A 133 29.88 28.82 -8.55
N VAL A 134 30.47 29.69 -7.73
CA VAL A 134 30.20 29.74 -6.29
C VAL A 134 28.76 30.17 -6.02
N GLU A 135 28.24 31.19 -6.69
CA GLU A 135 26.83 31.59 -6.57
C GLU A 135 25.87 30.45 -6.96
N VAL A 136 26.18 29.70 -8.03
CA VAL A 136 25.36 28.54 -8.45
C VAL A 136 25.43 27.42 -7.42
N LEU A 137 26.61 27.16 -6.83
CA LEU A 137 26.76 26.19 -5.74
C LEU A 137 26.02 26.60 -4.47
N GLU A 138 26.05 27.88 -4.08
CA GLU A 138 25.31 28.39 -2.93
C GLU A 138 23.79 28.29 -3.13
N LYS A 139 23.28 28.63 -4.33
CA LYS A 139 21.87 28.45 -4.71
C LYS A 139 21.46 26.98 -4.68
N LYS A 140 22.30 26.07 -5.19
CA LYS A 140 22.02 24.63 -5.13
C LYS A 140 22.12 24.06 -3.73
N ASN A 141 23.01 24.58 -2.88
CA ASN A 141 23.12 24.17 -1.48
C ASN A 141 21.93 24.65 -0.64
N SER A 142 21.36 25.82 -0.93
CA SER A 142 20.12 26.28 -0.28
C SER A 142 18.90 25.48 -0.75
N GLU A 143 18.77 25.16 -2.04
CA GLU A 143 17.75 24.23 -2.55
C GLU A 143 17.85 22.84 -1.89
N ILE A 144 19.07 22.31 -1.71
CA ILE A 144 19.29 21.04 -0.99
C ILE A 144 18.87 21.18 0.48
N SER A 145 19.13 22.31 1.13
CA SER A 145 18.70 22.55 2.51
C SER A 145 17.17 22.59 2.64
N THR A 146 16.46 23.31 1.76
CA THR A 146 15.00 23.39 1.79
C THR A 146 14.36 22.03 1.49
N LEU A 147 14.85 21.29 0.48
CA LEU A 147 14.38 19.93 0.19
C LEU A 147 14.67 18.96 1.36
N THR A 148 15.79 19.14 2.06
CA THR A 148 16.13 18.34 3.26
C THR A 148 15.20 18.67 4.44
N GLU A 149 14.80 19.92 4.60
CA GLU A 149 13.81 20.33 5.61
C GLU A 149 12.40 19.84 5.26
N GLU A 150 11.96 20.02 4.02
CA GLU A 150 10.70 19.46 3.51
C GLU A 150 10.64 17.95 3.74
N TRP A 151 11.67 17.20 3.33
CA TRP A 151 11.78 15.75 3.54
C TRP A 151 11.71 15.38 5.03
N LYS A 152 12.36 16.13 5.92
CA LYS A 152 12.21 15.94 7.38
C LYS A 152 10.75 16.15 7.82
N THR A 153 10.07 17.20 7.37
CA THR A 153 8.66 17.42 7.74
C THR A 153 7.74 16.33 7.19
N PHE A 154 7.99 15.82 5.98
CA PHE A 154 7.25 14.69 5.41
C PHE A 154 7.53 13.39 6.19
N SER A 155 8.77 13.14 6.59
CA SER A 155 9.12 11.98 7.42
C SER A 155 8.48 12.04 8.82
N VAL A 156 8.37 13.23 9.43
CA VAL A 156 7.67 13.41 10.70
C VAL A 156 6.17 13.15 10.52
N LYS A 157 5.52 13.79 9.53
CA LYS A 157 4.09 13.57 9.21
C LYS A 157 3.78 12.10 8.88
N LEU A 158 4.70 11.40 8.20
CA LEU A 158 4.56 9.98 7.87
C LEU A 158 4.64 9.11 9.14
N ASN A 159 5.52 9.44 10.08
CA ASN A 159 5.60 8.75 11.37
C ASN A 159 4.37 9.03 12.24
N GLU A 160 3.91 10.28 12.32
CA GLU A 160 2.70 10.69 13.05
C GLU A 160 1.45 9.97 12.51
N THR A 161 1.25 9.98 11.18
CA THR A 161 0.10 9.29 10.56
C THR A 161 0.19 7.77 10.66
N ASN A 162 1.39 7.18 10.61
CA ASN A 162 1.57 5.75 10.84
C ASN A 162 1.34 5.37 12.32
N GLN A 163 1.71 6.23 13.28
CA GLN A 163 1.36 6.04 14.69
C GLN A 163 -0.16 6.14 14.91
N GLN A 164 -0.83 7.16 14.36
CA GLN A 164 -2.29 7.28 14.41
C GLN A 164 -2.99 6.05 13.79
N ARG A 165 -2.44 5.48 12.70
CA ARG A 165 -2.92 4.23 12.10
C ARG A 165 -2.75 3.02 13.03
N ILE A 166 -1.64 2.93 13.77
CA ILE A 166 -1.42 1.87 14.76
C ILE A 166 -2.37 2.03 15.96
N GLU A 167 -2.57 3.24 16.46
CA GLU A 167 -3.54 3.54 17.52
C GLU A 167 -4.99 3.30 17.08
N ALA A 168 -5.31 3.51 15.80
CA ALA A 168 -6.61 3.17 15.24
C ALA A 168 -6.81 1.64 15.13
N LEU A 169 -5.79 0.90 14.68
CA LEU A 169 -5.84 -0.58 14.64
C LEU A 169 -6.02 -1.17 16.03
N ALA A 170 -5.25 -0.72 17.03
CA ALA A 170 -5.41 -1.19 18.41
C ALA A 170 -6.83 -0.96 18.98
N LYS A 171 -7.51 0.12 18.55
CA LYS A 171 -8.92 0.38 18.90
C LYS A 171 -9.90 -0.52 18.14
N VAL A 172 -9.58 -0.92 16.90
CA VAL A 172 -10.36 -1.94 16.17
C VAL A 172 -10.23 -3.29 16.89
N ASP A 173 -9.01 -3.72 17.23
CA ASP A 173 -8.77 -4.97 17.98
C ASP A 173 -9.50 -4.96 19.34
N GLU A 174 -9.52 -3.81 20.04
CA GLU A 174 -10.27 -3.63 21.30
C GLU A 174 -11.79 -3.71 21.11
N VAL A 175 -12.33 -3.26 19.98
CA VAL A 175 -13.76 -3.34 19.65
C VAL A 175 -14.15 -4.73 19.15
N GLU A 176 -13.31 -5.39 18.36
CA GLU A 176 -13.53 -6.78 17.91
C GLU A 176 -13.51 -7.75 19.09
N THR A 177 -12.53 -7.63 20.00
CA THR A 177 -12.49 -8.46 21.22
C THR A 177 -13.70 -8.22 22.11
N LYS A 178 -14.16 -6.97 22.29
CA LYS A 178 -15.43 -6.67 23.00
C LYS A 178 -16.62 -7.32 22.29
N SER A 179 -16.77 -7.14 20.97
CA SER A 179 -17.86 -7.73 20.19
C SER A 179 -17.90 -9.25 20.31
N VAL A 180 -16.74 -9.92 20.30
CA VAL A 180 -16.64 -11.37 20.55
C VAL A 180 -17.14 -11.72 21.96
N THR A 181 -16.76 -10.96 23.01
CA THR A 181 -17.29 -11.22 24.36
C THR A 181 -18.79 -10.95 24.49
N GLU A 182 -19.33 -9.96 23.79
CA GLU A 182 -20.77 -9.68 23.72
C GLU A 182 -21.51 -10.77 22.95
N GLN A 183 -20.95 -11.30 21.86
CA GLN A 183 -21.50 -12.45 21.13
C GLN A 183 -21.55 -13.72 22.00
N TYR A 184 -20.52 -13.99 22.80
CA TYR A 184 -20.56 -15.09 23.77
C TYR A 184 -21.64 -14.89 24.85
N GLN A 185 -21.83 -13.66 25.35
CA GLN A 185 -22.91 -13.34 26.30
C GLN A 185 -24.30 -13.49 25.65
N MET A 186 -24.48 -12.98 24.43
CA MET A 186 -25.70 -13.11 23.63
C MET A 186 -26.04 -14.58 23.39
N SER A 187 -25.06 -15.40 22.97
CA SER A 187 -25.26 -16.84 22.76
C SER A 187 -25.61 -17.59 24.05
N ARG A 188 -25.06 -17.17 25.21
CA ARG A 188 -25.41 -17.76 26.51
C ARG A 188 -26.85 -17.40 26.91
N LEU A 189 -27.23 -16.13 26.77
CA LEU A 189 -28.59 -15.65 27.04
C LEU A 189 -29.62 -16.28 26.09
N GLN A 190 -29.27 -16.52 24.83
CA GLN A 190 -30.11 -17.27 23.88
C GLN A 190 -30.31 -18.73 24.32
N GLN A 191 -29.27 -19.40 24.82
CA GLN A 191 -29.38 -20.77 25.37
C GLN A 191 -30.22 -20.79 26.65
N GLU A 192 -30.06 -19.81 27.55
CA GLU A 192 -30.90 -19.63 28.74
C GLU A 192 -32.37 -19.40 28.36
N MET A 193 -32.64 -18.52 27.38
CA MET A 193 -33.99 -18.27 26.88
C MET A 193 -34.62 -19.50 26.21
N GLU A 194 -33.87 -20.25 25.41
CA GLU A 194 -34.37 -21.45 24.75
C GLU A 194 -34.66 -22.58 25.77
N HIS A 195 -33.81 -22.75 26.79
CA HIS A 195 -34.10 -23.67 27.89
C HIS A 195 -35.36 -23.26 28.67
N LEU A 196 -35.53 -21.97 28.98
CA LEU A 196 -36.74 -21.46 29.64
C LEU A 196 -37.99 -21.60 28.74
N ARG A 197 -37.86 -21.40 27.43
CA ARG A 197 -38.93 -21.65 26.45
C ARG A 197 -39.34 -23.13 26.48
N GLN A 198 -38.40 -24.05 26.37
CA GLN A 198 -38.66 -25.49 26.40
C GLN A 198 -39.27 -25.93 27.74
N GLN A 199 -38.80 -25.38 28.86
CA GLN A 199 -39.37 -25.64 30.18
C GLN A 199 -40.83 -25.16 30.29
N ASN A 200 -41.14 -23.96 29.80
CA ASN A 200 -42.52 -23.45 29.75
C ASN A 200 -43.38 -24.31 28.81
N GLU A 201 -42.90 -24.67 27.62
CA GLU A 201 -43.63 -25.47 26.64
C GLU A 201 -43.92 -26.90 27.15
N TRP A 202 -43.02 -27.45 27.98
CA TRP A 202 -43.24 -28.70 28.73
C TRP A 202 -44.25 -28.55 29.87
N LEU A 203 -44.15 -27.50 30.70
CA LEU A 203 -45.11 -27.22 31.79
C LEU A 203 -46.52 -26.99 31.25
N ASP A 204 -46.65 -26.27 30.15
CA ASP A 204 -47.89 -26.09 29.38
C ASP A 204 -48.42 -27.42 28.83
N GLY A 205 -47.51 -28.31 28.43
CA GLY A 205 -47.83 -29.69 28.02
C GLY A 205 -48.46 -30.49 29.16
N GLU A 206 -47.78 -30.57 30.31
CA GLU A 206 -48.28 -31.25 31.50
C GLU A 206 -49.58 -30.60 32.00
N LEU A 207 -49.68 -29.27 32.02
CA LEU A 207 -50.91 -28.56 32.41
C LEU A 207 -52.09 -28.94 31.51
N ARG A 208 -51.91 -28.95 30.18
CA ARG A 208 -52.95 -29.43 29.24
C ARG A 208 -53.30 -30.89 29.49
N GLU A 209 -52.32 -31.75 29.74
CA GLU A 209 -52.58 -33.17 30.02
C GLU A 209 -53.36 -33.36 31.32
N LYS A 210 -52.98 -32.66 32.41
CA LYS A 210 -53.70 -32.68 33.69
C LYS A 210 -55.10 -32.09 33.56
N THR A 211 -55.28 -31.01 32.79
CA THR A 211 -56.61 -30.46 32.47
C THR A 211 -57.46 -31.47 31.70
N ASN A 212 -56.89 -32.19 30.73
CA ASN A 212 -57.59 -33.24 29.99
C ASN A 212 -57.94 -34.44 30.89
N GLN A 213 -57.02 -34.90 31.75
CA GLN A 213 -57.26 -35.94 32.75
C GLN A 213 -58.39 -35.55 33.74
N LEU A 214 -58.43 -34.29 34.18
CA LEU A 214 -59.53 -33.76 35.00
C LEU A 214 -60.85 -33.67 34.22
N LEU A 215 -60.81 -33.34 32.93
CA LEU A 215 -62.00 -33.29 32.07
C LEU A 215 -62.58 -34.68 31.75
N THR A 216 -61.74 -35.72 31.55
CA THR A 216 -62.23 -37.09 31.37
C THR A 216 -62.82 -37.62 32.67
N VAL A 217 -62.12 -37.49 33.80
CA VAL A 217 -62.65 -37.89 35.11
C VAL A 217 -63.94 -37.12 35.44
N ARG A 218 -64.04 -35.82 35.13
CA ARG A 218 -65.29 -35.06 35.31
C ARG A 218 -66.41 -35.61 34.43
N LYS A 219 -66.16 -35.93 33.15
CA LYS A 219 -67.17 -36.53 32.26
C LYS A 219 -67.61 -37.91 32.74
N GLU A 220 -66.68 -38.78 33.14
CA GLU A 220 -66.95 -40.10 33.70
C GLU A 220 -67.81 -40.00 34.98
N LYS A 221 -67.46 -39.11 35.91
CA LYS A 221 -68.25 -38.90 37.13
C LYS A 221 -69.61 -38.26 36.87
N SER A 222 -69.72 -37.31 35.94
CA SER A 222 -71.04 -36.80 35.51
C SER A 222 -71.89 -37.88 34.83
N SER A 223 -71.30 -38.75 34.00
CA SER A 223 -72.01 -39.88 33.38
C SER A 223 -72.49 -40.88 34.44
N SER A 224 -71.63 -41.24 35.39
CA SER A 224 -71.97 -42.14 36.50
C SER A 224 -73.02 -41.55 37.44
N VAL A 225 -73.02 -40.22 37.66
CA VAL A 225 -74.09 -39.53 38.40
C VAL A 225 -75.41 -39.56 37.64
N LEU A 226 -75.42 -39.30 36.33
CA LEU A 226 -76.63 -39.39 35.50
C LEU A 226 -77.17 -40.83 35.44
N GLU A 227 -76.30 -41.84 35.36
CA GLU A 227 -76.68 -43.25 35.39
C GLU A 227 -77.27 -43.66 36.74
N LEU A 228 -76.67 -43.23 37.86
CA LEU A 228 -77.21 -43.43 39.20
C LEU A 228 -78.52 -42.65 39.44
N GLN A 229 -78.69 -41.47 38.82
CA GLN A 229 -79.96 -40.74 38.86
C GLN A 229 -81.04 -41.47 38.06
N ALA A 230 -80.74 -41.99 36.87
CA ALA A 230 -81.68 -42.80 36.09
C ALA A 230 -82.08 -44.09 36.81
N GLN A 231 -81.13 -44.79 37.44
CA GLN A 231 -81.41 -45.97 38.28
C GLN A 231 -82.24 -45.60 39.53
N LEU A 232 -81.99 -44.43 40.14
CA LEU A 232 -82.79 -43.94 41.27
C LEU A 232 -84.22 -43.60 40.84
N GLU A 233 -84.39 -42.96 39.68
CA GLU A 233 -85.71 -42.66 39.11
C GLU A 233 -86.48 -43.93 38.73
N GLU A 234 -85.82 -44.91 38.10
CA GLU A 234 -86.38 -46.24 37.82
C GLU A 234 -86.87 -46.91 39.11
N LYS A 235 -86.01 -47.00 40.14
CA LYS A 235 -86.36 -47.63 41.42
C LYS A 235 -87.41 -46.83 42.20
N THR A 236 -87.49 -45.51 42.01
CA THR A 236 -88.56 -44.67 42.57
C THR A 236 -89.89 -44.92 41.86
N GLN A 237 -89.88 -45.11 40.53
CA GLN A 237 -91.07 -45.49 39.75
C GLN A 237 -91.54 -46.91 40.09
N GLU A 238 -90.63 -47.87 40.25
CA GLU A 238 -90.93 -49.21 40.77
C GLU A 238 -91.57 -49.14 42.16
N MET A 239 -91.01 -48.35 43.10
CA MET A 239 -91.64 -48.17 44.41
C MET A 239 -93.01 -47.52 44.31
N ALA A 240 -93.20 -46.49 43.49
CA ALA A 240 -94.50 -45.84 43.32
C ALA A 240 -95.56 -46.80 42.76
N TYR A 241 -95.19 -47.65 41.79
CA TYR A 241 -96.06 -48.69 41.25
C TYR A 241 -96.35 -49.81 42.28
N LEU A 242 -95.37 -50.21 43.08
CA LEU A 242 -95.56 -51.15 44.18
C LEU A 242 -96.43 -50.56 45.31
N GLU A 243 -96.30 -49.28 45.61
CA GLU A 243 -97.18 -48.58 46.56
C GLU A 243 -98.61 -48.45 46.01
N GLU A 244 -98.79 -48.14 44.73
CA GLU A 244 -100.12 -48.07 44.10
C GLU A 244 -100.80 -49.45 44.08
N THR A 245 -100.09 -50.50 43.66
CA THR A 245 -100.63 -51.87 43.69
C THR A 245 -100.93 -52.33 45.11
N VAL A 246 -100.10 -51.99 46.12
CA VAL A 246 -100.42 -52.22 47.54
C VAL A 246 -101.63 -51.41 48.00
N GLN A 247 -101.84 -50.17 47.53
CA GLN A 247 -103.06 -49.41 47.82
C GLN A 247 -104.31 -50.04 47.18
N VAL A 248 -104.22 -50.55 45.94
CA VAL A 248 -105.32 -51.27 45.28
C VAL A 248 -105.64 -52.58 46.01
N LEU A 249 -104.62 -53.35 46.42
CA LEU A 249 -104.79 -54.55 47.24
C LEU A 249 -105.41 -54.23 48.62
N LYS A 250 -105.04 -53.11 49.26
CA LYS A 250 -105.71 -52.63 50.48
C LYS A 250 -107.18 -52.30 50.25
N ARG A 251 -107.51 -51.50 49.22
CA ARG A 251 -108.91 -51.16 48.87
C ARG A 251 -109.76 -52.39 48.60
N THR A 252 -109.26 -53.34 47.81
CA THR A 252 -109.99 -54.61 47.56
C THR A 252 -110.11 -55.49 48.80
N GLY A 253 -109.12 -55.47 49.70
CA GLY A 253 -109.20 -56.09 51.03
C GLY A 253 -110.25 -55.44 51.94
N GLU A 254 -110.31 -54.11 51.96
CA GLU A 254 -111.31 -53.31 52.68
C GLU A 254 -112.73 -53.57 52.14
N GLU A 255 -112.91 -53.55 50.82
CA GLU A 255 -114.18 -53.95 50.18
C GLU A 255 -114.59 -55.38 50.54
N ASN A 256 -113.65 -56.31 50.55
CA ASN A 256 -113.93 -57.72 50.86
C ASN A 256 -114.25 -57.90 52.36
N ASN A 257 -113.61 -57.15 53.25
CA ASN A 257 -114.02 -57.06 54.66
C ASN A 257 -115.44 -56.50 54.79
N VAL A 258 -115.79 -55.42 54.09
CA VAL A 258 -117.16 -54.87 54.08
C VAL A 258 -118.16 -55.89 53.52
N LYS A 259 -117.82 -56.66 52.48
CA LYS A 259 -118.65 -57.78 51.99
C LYS A 259 -118.84 -58.85 53.07
N ILE A 260 -117.77 -59.24 53.76
CA ILE A 260 -117.80 -60.21 54.88
C ILE A 260 -118.66 -59.69 56.04
N GLU A 261 -118.51 -58.43 56.46
CA GLU A 261 -119.33 -57.80 57.49
C GLU A 261 -120.81 -57.80 57.11
N ASN A 262 -121.14 -57.48 55.85
CA ASN A 262 -122.52 -57.57 55.34
C ASN A 262 -123.07 -59.01 55.35
N TYR A 263 -122.26 -60.02 55.05
CA TYR A 263 -122.68 -61.43 55.18
C TYR A 263 -122.86 -61.86 56.64
N VAL A 264 -121.96 -61.44 57.54
CA VAL A 264 -122.07 -61.67 58.99
C VAL A 264 -123.32 -60.98 59.55
N GLN A 265 -123.65 -59.77 59.10
CA GLN A 265 -124.83 -59.04 59.51
C GLN A 265 -126.12 -59.75 59.04
N LYS A 266 -126.19 -60.19 57.77
CA LYS A 266 -127.30 -61.02 57.28
C LYS A 266 -127.44 -62.35 58.04
N LEU A 267 -126.33 -62.94 58.48
CA LEU A 267 -126.32 -64.13 59.34
C LEU A 267 -126.84 -63.86 60.76
N LYS A 268 -126.63 -62.66 61.31
CA LYS A 268 -127.26 -62.23 62.57
C LYS A 268 -128.76 -62.02 62.38
N GLU A 269 -129.16 -61.23 61.39
CA GLU A 269 -130.57 -60.94 61.08
C GLU A 269 -131.37 -62.24 60.84
N SER A 270 -130.81 -63.18 60.06
CA SER A 270 -131.42 -64.50 59.86
C SER A 270 -131.50 -65.32 61.14
N ARG A 271 -130.53 -65.21 62.06
CA ARG A 271 -130.58 -65.87 63.37
C ARG A 271 -131.62 -65.24 64.29
N GLU A 272 -131.69 -63.92 64.36
CA GLU A 272 -132.66 -63.18 65.16
C GLU A 272 -134.10 -63.48 64.71
N LEU A 273 -134.33 -63.61 63.40
CA LEU A 273 -135.59 -64.11 62.83
C LEU A 273 -135.91 -65.55 63.27
N HIS A 274 -134.92 -66.45 63.27
CA HIS A 274 -135.13 -67.82 63.76
C HIS A 274 -135.41 -67.85 65.27
N THR A 275 -134.73 -67.01 66.07
CA THR A 275 -135.00 -66.87 67.50
C THR A 275 -136.42 -66.38 67.76
N GLN A 276 -136.89 -65.34 67.05
CA GLN A 276 -138.27 -64.86 67.17
C GLN A 276 -139.32 -65.93 66.84
N ILE A 277 -139.11 -66.71 65.77
CA ILE A 277 -140.00 -67.82 65.40
C ILE A 277 -139.97 -68.91 66.50
N GLN A 278 -138.79 -69.20 67.07
CA GLN A 278 -138.65 -70.17 68.15
C GLN A 278 -139.28 -69.69 69.48
N GLU A 279 -139.22 -68.39 69.78
CA GLU A 279 -139.90 -67.75 70.91
C GLU A 279 -141.44 -67.76 70.74
N GLN A 280 -141.94 -67.57 69.52
CA GLN A 280 -143.36 -67.72 69.21
C GLN A 280 -143.84 -69.16 69.47
N TYR A 281 -143.12 -70.17 68.99
CA TYR A 281 -143.46 -71.57 69.25
C TYR A 281 -143.40 -71.96 70.74
N THR A 282 -142.44 -71.45 71.52
CA THR A 282 -142.42 -71.72 72.98
C THR A 282 -143.58 -71.02 73.71
N HIS A 283 -144.02 -69.85 73.24
CA HIS A 283 -145.21 -69.17 73.77
C HIS A 283 -146.50 -69.95 73.46
N GLU A 284 -146.64 -70.49 72.24
CA GLU A 284 -147.78 -71.34 71.86
C GLU A 284 -147.83 -72.61 72.73
N VAL A 285 -146.71 -73.32 72.90
CA VAL A 285 -146.64 -74.54 73.75
C VAL A 285 -147.01 -74.22 75.20
N ALA A 286 -146.45 -73.15 75.77
CA ALA A 286 -146.77 -72.72 77.14
C ALA A 286 -148.25 -72.34 77.33
N SER A 287 -148.94 -71.90 76.27
CA SER A 287 -150.39 -71.66 76.31
C SER A 287 -151.20 -72.95 76.35
N GLN A 288 -150.75 -74.01 75.66
CA GLN A 288 -151.42 -75.31 75.58
C GLN A 288 -151.28 -76.12 76.87
N GLU A 289 -150.08 -76.12 77.50
CA GLU A 289 -149.88 -76.75 78.82
C GLU A 289 -150.82 -76.17 79.89
N LYS A 290 -151.05 -74.86 79.84
CA LYS A 290 -151.90 -74.13 80.79
C LYS A 290 -153.38 -74.49 80.69
N LEU A 291 -153.83 -74.94 79.52
CA LEU A 291 -155.19 -75.44 79.31
C LEU A 291 -155.37 -76.86 79.88
N LEU A 292 -154.37 -77.74 79.70
CA LEU A 292 -154.38 -79.11 80.21
C LEU A 292 -154.38 -79.20 81.74
N ALA A 293 -153.76 -78.23 82.43
CA ALA A 293 -153.80 -78.15 83.89
C ALA A 293 -155.23 -78.01 84.44
N LEU A 294 -156.03 -77.09 83.87
CA LEU A 294 -157.39 -76.78 84.35
C LEU A 294 -158.36 -77.96 84.16
N TYR A 295 -158.22 -78.74 83.09
CA TYR A 295 -159.03 -79.95 82.90
C TYR A 295 -158.68 -81.08 83.87
N LYS A 296 -157.48 -81.07 84.46
CA LYS A 296 -157.03 -82.13 85.38
C LYS A 296 -157.52 -81.91 86.81
N GLU A 297 -157.69 -80.66 87.22
CA GLU A 297 -158.13 -80.28 88.56
C GLU A 297 -159.63 -80.60 88.77
N GLY A 298 -160.49 -80.24 87.79
CA GLY A 298 -161.93 -80.52 87.84
C GLY A 298 -162.35 -82.00 87.77
N ALA A 299 -161.43 -82.91 87.42
CA ALA A 299 -161.68 -84.35 87.49
C ALA A 299 -161.66 -84.88 88.93
N SER A 300 -160.80 -84.31 89.79
CA SER A 300 -160.47 -84.86 91.11
C SER A 300 -161.59 -84.71 92.17
N GLU A 301 -162.50 -83.74 92.03
CA GLU A 301 -163.58 -83.53 93.00
C GLU A 301 -164.81 -84.43 92.77
N ASN A 302 -165.02 -84.93 91.56
CA ASN A 302 -166.15 -85.81 91.26
C ASN A 302 -165.94 -87.24 91.76
N GLU A 303 -164.70 -87.73 91.75
CA GLU A 303 -164.35 -89.09 92.17
C GLU A 303 -164.64 -89.33 93.67
N ALA A 304 -164.47 -88.30 94.51
CA ALA A 304 -164.78 -88.34 95.94
C ALA A 304 -166.28 -88.58 96.25
N LYS A 305 -167.20 -88.08 95.41
CA LYS A 305 -168.67 -88.17 95.65
C LYS A 305 -169.27 -89.54 95.30
N VAL A 306 -168.56 -90.38 94.56
CA VAL A 306 -169.04 -91.72 94.20
C VAL A 306 -168.82 -92.73 95.35
N SER A 307 -167.86 -92.46 96.25
CA SER A 307 -167.49 -93.37 97.33
C SER A 307 -168.57 -93.56 98.41
N GLU A 308 -169.46 -92.58 98.64
CA GLU A 308 -170.43 -92.64 99.74
C GLU A 308 -171.74 -93.37 99.38
N LEU A 309 -172.11 -93.43 98.09
CA LEU A 309 -173.40 -93.97 97.66
C LEU A 309 -173.44 -95.50 97.52
N THR A 310 -172.29 -96.18 97.44
CA THR A 310 -172.23 -97.62 97.15
C THR A 310 -172.60 -98.49 98.37
N THR A 311 -172.31 -98.02 99.59
CA THR A 311 -172.49 -98.80 100.83
C THR A 311 -173.95 -98.95 101.25
N ALA A 312 -174.84 -98.02 100.84
CA ALA A 312 -176.24 -97.99 101.25
C ALA A 312 -177.14 -99.05 100.56
N VAL A 313 -176.64 -99.75 99.54
CA VAL A 313 -177.43 -100.69 98.71
C VAL A 313 -177.36 -102.14 99.23
N ILE A 314 -176.57 -102.41 100.28
CA ILE A 314 -176.41 -103.75 100.86
C ILE A 314 -177.70 -104.29 101.50
N GLU A 315 -178.52 -103.43 102.13
CA GLU A 315 -179.57 -103.88 103.07
C GLU A 315 -180.94 -104.21 102.42
N LEU A 316 -181.05 -104.17 101.09
CA LEU A 316 -182.23 -104.67 100.36
C LEU A 316 -182.13 -106.14 99.89
N GLN A 317 -181.23 -106.91 100.51
CA GLN A 317 -181.48 -108.33 100.75
C GLN A 317 -182.75 -108.50 101.62
N LYS A 318 -183.93 -108.78 101.05
CA LYS A 318 -185.08 -109.17 101.90
C LYS A 318 -186.17 -110.08 101.32
N HIS A 319 -186.38 -110.08 100.01
CA HIS A 319 -187.24 -111.05 99.30
C HIS A 319 -186.44 -111.70 98.16
N LEU A 320 -185.43 -112.55 98.36
CA LEU A 320 -185.34 -113.72 99.24
C LEU A 320 -186.64 -114.55 99.30
N LYS A 321 -186.63 -115.72 98.65
CA LYS A 321 -187.52 -116.86 98.94
C LYS A 321 -189.03 -116.55 99.07
N GLN A 322 -189.66 -116.08 97.99
CA GLN A 322 -191.11 -116.31 97.77
C GLN A 322 -191.37 -116.60 96.28
N ALA A 323 -190.99 -117.76 95.73
CA ALA A 323 -190.28 -118.90 96.33
C ALA A 323 -189.44 -119.57 95.21
N SER A 324 -188.34 -120.31 95.41
CA SER A 324 -187.98 -121.28 96.47
C SER A 324 -188.97 -122.44 96.67
N GLU A 325 -189.97 -122.52 95.80
CA GLU A 325 -190.81 -123.67 95.53
C GLU A 325 -190.50 -124.02 94.06
N ALA A 326 -189.32 -124.57 93.75
CA ALA A 326 -188.88 -125.92 94.15
C ALA A 326 -189.95 -126.96 93.76
N TYR A 327 -189.62 -128.08 93.14
CA TYR A 327 -188.80 -129.13 93.71
C TYR A 327 -187.93 -129.78 92.60
N THR A 328 -186.64 -130.08 92.80
CA THR A 328 -185.78 -129.82 93.98
C THR A 328 -184.29 -129.92 93.62
N GLU A 329 -183.44 -129.54 94.58
CA GLU A 329 -182.13 -130.14 94.81
C GLU A 329 -181.17 -130.17 93.60
N ILE A 330 -180.46 -129.04 93.46
CA ILE A 330 -179.21 -128.82 92.71
C ILE A 330 -179.43 -128.58 91.20
N ALA A 331 -179.51 -127.32 90.73
CA ALA A 331 -179.45 -126.04 91.47
C ALA A 331 -180.24 -124.86 90.83
N ALA A 332 -180.43 -124.88 89.50
CA ALA A 332 -181.31 -124.01 88.68
C ALA A 332 -180.80 -122.64 88.14
N GLN A 333 -181.18 -122.40 86.87
CA GLN A 333 -181.33 -121.14 86.09
C GLN A 333 -180.11 -120.39 85.52
N ARG A 334 -180.10 -120.20 84.17
CA ARG A 334 -179.12 -119.38 83.43
C ARG A 334 -179.56 -118.87 82.03
N ASP A 335 -180.84 -118.96 81.67
CA ASP A 335 -181.38 -118.71 80.31
C ASP A 335 -182.61 -117.79 80.33
N LYS A 336 -182.91 -117.15 79.17
CA LYS A 336 -183.93 -116.09 78.91
C LYS A 336 -183.55 -114.69 79.45
N GLU A 337 -183.91 -113.57 78.79
CA GLU A 337 -184.60 -113.36 77.49
C GLU A 337 -184.05 -112.14 76.70
N LEU A 338 -184.93 -111.29 76.14
CA LEU A 338 -184.73 -110.22 75.14
C LEU A 338 -184.65 -108.82 75.78
N GLU A 339 -184.19 -107.72 75.14
CA GLU A 339 -183.91 -107.44 73.71
C GLU A 339 -185.16 -107.22 72.79
N GLU A 340 -186.01 -106.24 73.15
CA GLU A 340 -187.04 -105.66 72.27
C GLU A 340 -186.75 -104.18 71.95
N ALA A 341 -187.18 -103.74 70.75
CA ALA A 341 -187.39 -102.36 70.28
C ALA A 341 -186.29 -101.29 70.57
N SER A 342 -185.44 -100.91 69.61
CA SER A 342 -185.73 -100.16 68.36
C SER A 342 -186.14 -98.69 68.55
N LYS A 343 -185.28 -97.78 68.08
CA LYS A 343 -185.66 -96.66 67.19
C LYS A 343 -184.44 -96.04 66.49
N VAL A 344 -184.18 -96.50 65.27
CA VAL A 344 -183.22 -95.89 64.34
C VAL A 344 -184.00 -95.03 63.34
N GLU A 345 -183.81 -93.72 63.42
CA GLU A 345 -184.02 -92.75 62.34
C GLU A 345 -182.77 -91.84 62.36
N GLN A 346 -182.02 -91.65 61.27
CA GLN A 346 -182.38 -90.95 60.02
C GLN A 346 -182.48 -89.42 60.22
N GLU A 347 -182.85 -88.71 59.16
CA GLU A 347 -183.14 -87.28 59.15
C GLU A 347 -181.94 -86.33 59.38
N LYS A 348 -181.28 -86.04 58.25
CA LYS A 348 -181.15 -84.71 57.61
C LYS A 348 -179.73 -84.43 57.13
N ASP A 349 -179.50 -84.74 55.86
CA ASP A 349 -179.73 -83.83 54.72
C ASP A 349 -178.58 -82.81 54.68
N GLU A 350 -177.43 -83.15 54.08
CA GLU A 350 -177.19 -83.14 52.61
C GLU A 350 -177.10 -81.71 52.02
N GLN A 351 -176.90 -81.66 50.71
CA GLN A 351 -177.60 -80.72 49.80
C GLN A 351 -177.12 -79.25 49.75
N ILE A 352 -177.16 -78.71 48.53
CA ILE A 352 -177.14 -77.27 48.16
C ILE A 352 -176.24 -76.36 49.05
N THR A 353 -174.98 -76.11 48.69
CA THR A 353 -174.56 -75.46 47.42
C THR A 353 -173.02 -75.38 47.32
N LYS A 354 -172.51 -74.88 46.17
CA LYS A 354 -171.13 -74.38 45.97
C LYS A 354 -169.99 -75.39 45.78
N LEU A 355 -170.30 -76.63 45.42
CA LEU A 355 -169.58 -77.29 44.31
C LEU A 355 -170.19 -76.82 42.98
N GLU A 356 -170.15 -75.50 42.72
CA GLU A 356 -170.91 -74.84 41.62
C GLU A 356 -170.10 -73.74 40.90
N ARG A 357 -168.78 -73.90 40.84
CA ARG A 357 -167.90 -73.40 39.77
C ARG A 357 -166.53 -74.06 39.93
N GLU A 358 -166.14 -75.00 39.09
CA GLU A 358 -166.68 -75.29 37.75
C GLU A 358 -166.76 -74.02 36.86
N LEU A 359 -165.76 -73.15 37.00
CA LEU A 359 -164.87 -72.87 35.88
C LEU A 359 -163.60 -73.69 36.17
N LYS A 360 -163.61 -75.01 35.97
CA LYS A 360 -163.89 -75.71 34.70
C LYS A 360 -162.89 -75.21 33.67
N ASP A 361 -161.71 -75.80 33.68
CA ASP A 361 -161.38 -77.08 33.03
C ASP A 361 -161.43 -76.96 31.50
N ALA A 362 -160.48 -77.64 30.85
CA ALA A 362 -160.55 -78.02 29.44
C ALA A 362 -160.98 -76.92 28.47
N ASN A 363 -160.11 -75.94 28.29
CA ASN A 363 -159.63 -75.71 26.93
C ASN A 363 -158.27 -74.98 26.97
N ASP A 364 -157.14 -75.50 26.50
CA ASP A 364 -156.63 -76.84 26.15
C ASP A 364 -155.34 -76.55 25.35
N LEU A 365 -154.62 -77.59 24.94
CA LEU A 365 -153.88 -77.66 23.67
C LEU A 365 -153.29 -76.35 23.10
N LEU A 366 -152.03 -76.10 23.46
CA LEU A 366 -150.90 -76.04 22.51
C LEU A 366 -149.62 -75.96 23.37
N GLU A 367 -149.02 -77.09 23.72
CA GLU A 367 -147.99 -77.74 22.91
C GLU A 367 -146.85 -76.75 22.55
N ALA A 368 -145.74 -76.67 23.28
CA ALA A 368 -144.72 -77.69 23.52
C ALA A 368 -143.99 -78.18 22.26
N ALA A 369 -142.72 -77.76 22.10
CA ALA A 369 -141.58 -78.62 21.77
C ALA A 369 -140.31 -77.75 21.59
N ARG A 370 -139.35 -77.75 22.53
CA ARG A 370 -138.14 -78.62 22.55
C ARG A 370 -137.04 -78.16 21.55
N LYS A 371 -135.74 -78.41 21.73
CA LYS A 371 -135.05 -79.51 22.46
C LYS A 371 -133.54 -79.15 22.68
N LYS A 372 -133.00 -79.41 23.88
CA LYS A 372 -131.56 -79.60 24.24
C LYS A 372 -130.59 -78.41 24.01
N GLY A 373 -129.55 -78.19 24.82
CA GLY A 373 -129.20 -78.75 26.13
C GLY A 373 -127.71 -79.12 26.32
N VAL A 374 -127.34 -79.42 27.58
CA VAL A 374 -126.04 -79.96 28.08
C VAL A 374 -124.95 -78.91 28.41
N VAL A 375 -124.19 -79.25 29.46
CA VAL A 375 -123.18 -78.51 30.25
C VAL A 375 -121.83 -79.25 30.05
N PRO A 376 -120.67 -78.57 29.86
CA PRO A 376 -119.83 -78.21 31.02
C PRO A 376 -119.04 -76.88 30.95
N LEU A 377 -119.03 -76.20 32.11
CA LEU A 377 -117.88 -75.62 32.84
C LEU A 377 -116.56 -75.25 32.11
N SER A 378 -116.15 -73.99 32.32
CA SER A 378 -114.80 -73.55 32.77
C SER A 378 -113.59 -73.76 31.80
N GLU A 379 -112.63 -72.84 31.62
CA GLU A 379 -112.44 -71.43 32.04
C GLU A 379 -111.22 -70.83 31.29
N GLU A 380 -110.74 -69.68 31.72
CA GLU A 380 -109.80 -68.77 31.02
C GLU A 380 -108.51 -69.40 30.47
N GLY A 381 -108.05 -68.87 29.33
CA GLY A 381 -106.72 -69.13 28.79
C GLY A 381 -106.29 -68.14 27.71
N ILE A 382 -105.10 -67.57 27.89
CA ILE A 382 -104.29 -66.79 26.93
C ILE A 382 -104.73 -65.33 26.68
N GLU A 383 -104.10 -64.46 27.47
CA GLU A 383 -103.71 -63.09 27.11
C GLU A 383 -102.90 -63.06 25.79
N ALA A 384 -103.36 -62.32 24.76
CA ALA A 384 -102.52 -61.69 23.72
C ALA A 384 -103.31 -60.86 22.68
N LEU A 385 -102.84 -59.61 22.43
CA LEU A 385 -102.79 -58.84 21.16
C LEU A 385 -103.29 -57.37 21.23
N SER A 386 -102.38 -56.49 21.68
CA SER A 386 -102.34 -55.06 21.35
C SER A 386 -101.93 -54.87 19.86
N PRO A 387 -102.50 -53.90 19.11
CA PRO A 387 -101.97 -52.51 19.06
C PRO A 387 -103.09 -51.44 19.14
N SER A 388 -102.94 -50.25 19.75
CA SER A 388 -101.89 -49.20 19.66
C SER A 388 -102.11 -48.17 18.52
N ALA A 389 -101.66 -46.93 18.79
CA ALA A 389 -101.43 -45.82 17.86
C ALA A 389 -102.63 -45.12 17.17
N ALA A 390 -103.33 -44.25 17.91
CA ALA A 390 -104.05 -43.09 17.34
C ALA A 390 -104.04 -41.84 18.28
N ALA A 391 -102.86 -41.28 18.49
CA ALA A 391 -102.58 -39.87 18.80
C ALA A 391 -103.57 -39.06 19.68
N ALA A 392 -103.29 -39.00 20.99
CA ALA A 392 -103.89 -37.99 21.88
C ALA A 392 -103.41 -36.55 21.55
N SER A 393 -104.23 -35.55 21.89
CA SER A 393 -103.96 -34.14 21.63
C SER A 393 -102.82 -33.56 22.48
N ARG A 394 -101.64 -33.52 21.86
CA ARG A 394 -100.54 -32.55 21.99
C ARG A 394 -100.55 -31.51 23.13
N LEU A 395 -99.42 -31.53 23.85
CA LEU A 395 -98.71 -30.45 24.56
C LEU A 395 -99.15 -30.00 25.97
N LEU A 396 -98.11 -29.87 26.81
CA LEU A 396 -98.11 -29.49 28.22
C LEU A 396 -97.82 -27.99 28.43
N LYS A 397 -98.10 -27.52 29.66
CA LYS A 397 -97.53 -26.28 30.23
C LYS A 397 -96.24 -26.58 31.00
N SER A 398 -95.15 -25.92 30.66
CA SER A 398 -94.18 -25.36 31.61
C SER A 398 -93.36 -24.28 30.89
N GLY A 399 -93.05 -23.18 31.58
CA GLY A 399 -92.41 -22.00 30.96
C GLY A 399 -90.92 -21.92 31.29
N MET A 400 -90.10 -21.63 30.29
CA MET A 400 -88.74 -21.10 30.47
C MET A 400 -88.76 -19.57 30.46
N THR A 401 -87.88 -18.93 31.24
CA THR A 401 -87.77 -17.48 31.33
C THR A 401 -86.53 -16.95 30.60
N LEU A 402 -86.74 -15.90 29.81
CA LEU A 402 -85.79 -15.24 28.89
C LEU A 402 -84.48 -14.71 29.53
N THR A 403 -84.33 -14.78 30.85
CA THR A 403 -83.17 -14.25 31.59
C THR A 403 -81.90 -15.09 31.45
N GLN A 404 -82.01 -16.43 31.42
CA GLN A 404 -80.83 -17.31 31.43
C GLN A 404 -80.04 -17.27 30.10
N GLU A 405 -80.72 -17.12 28.96
CA GLU A 405 -80.06 -16.96 27.64
C GLU A 405 -79.22 -15.67 27.53
N ILE A 406 -79.55 -14.64 28.33
CA ILE A 406 -78.82 -13.38 28.37
C ILE A 406 -77.57 -13.52 29.24
N GLU A 407 -77.66 -14.27 30.36
CA GLU A 407 -76.53 -14.52 31.26
C GLU A 407 -75.46 -15.42 30.62
N GLU A 408 -75.83 -16.44 29.84
CA GLU A 408 -74.84 -17.27 29.10
C GLU A 408 -74.13 -16.52 27.95
N LYS A 409 -74.81 -15.57 27.28
CA LYS A 409 -74.22 -14.84 26.15
C LYS A 409 -73.40 -13.61 26.57
N ALA A 410 -73.62 -13.07 27.77
CA ALA A 410 -72.85 -11.95 28.31
C ALA A 410 -71.30 -12.17 28.35
N PRO A 411 -70.75 -13.31 28.82
CA PRO A 411 -69.30 -13.56 28.77
C PRO A 411 -68.78 -13.77 27.34
N ILE A 412 -69.55 -14.42 26.47
CA ILE A 412 -69.17 -14.65 25.06
C ILE A 412 -69.03 -13.29 24.33
N MET A 413 -69.97 -12.37 24.56
CA MET A 413 -69.92 -11.00 24.03
C MET A 413 -68.83 -10.12 24.63
N LYS A 414 -68.19 -10.52 25.75
CA LYS A 414 -66.97 -9.87 26.25
C LYS A 414 -65.71 -10.43 25.59
N ALA A 415 -65.56 -11.76 25.57
CA ALA A 415 -64.44 -12.42 24.90
C ALA A 415 -64.32 -11.96 23.44
N GLN A 416 -65.43 -11.93 22.69
CA GLN A 416 -65.45 -11.44 21.30
C GLN A 416 -65.08 -9.96 21.14
N ARG A 417 -65.19 -9.12 22.18
CA ARG A 417 -64.72 -7.73 22.17
C ARG A 417 -63.24 -7.62 22.49
N GLU A 418 -62.78 -8.38 23.49
CA GLU A 418 -61.38 -8.48 23.89
C GLU A 418 -60.53 -9.04 22.73
N ASP A 419 -61.01 -10.08 22.03
CA ASP A 419 -60.44 -10.60 20.78
C ASP A 419 -60.40 -9.54 19.66
N TYR A 420 -61.48 -8.75 19.49
CA TYR A 420 -61.53 -7.69 18.48
C TYR A 420 -60.56 -6.54 18.79
N GLU A 421 -60.41 -6.19 20.07
CA GLU A 421 -59.50 -5.14 20.52
C GLU A 421 -58.04 -5.57 20.38
N HIS A 422 -57.72 -6.83 20.71
CA HIS A 422 -56.42 -7.42 20.41
C HIS A 422 -56.14 -7.50 18.90
N ALA A 423 -57.14 -7.85 18.07
CA ALA A 423 -56.99 -7.84 16.62
C ALA A 423 -56.73 -6.44 16.06
N LEU A 424 -57.40 -5.41 16.58
CA LEU A 424 -57.16 -4.00 16.22
C LEU A 424 -55.76 -3.53 16.65
N GLN A 425 -55.30 -3.91 17.85
CA GLN A 425 -53.95 -3.63 18.33
C GLN A 425 -52.89 -4.33 17.45
N ALA A 426 -53.10 -5.59 17.07
CA ALA A 426 -52.21 -6.34 16.18
C ALA A 426 -52.15 -5.71 14.77
N VAL A 427 -53.30 -5.32 14.19
CA VAL A 427 -53.36 -4.61 12.90
C VAL A 427 -52.63 -3.27 12.97
N SER A 428 -52.77 -2.53 14.07
CA SER A 428 -52.03 -1.27 14.31
C SER A 428 -50.52 -1.50 14.34
N GLN A 429 -50.04 -2.48 15.11
CA GLN A 429 -48.62 -2.83 15.21
C GLN A 429 -48.05 -3.31 13.87
N LEU A 430 -48.76 -4.18 13.15
CA LEU A 430 -48.37 -4.65 11.82
C LEU A 430 -48.35 -3.51 10.78
N THR A 431 -49.26 -2.55 10.89
CA THR A 431 -49.26 -1.35 10.03
C THR A 431 -48.06 -0.45 10.35
N GLN A 432 -47.71 -0.30 11.63
CA GLN A 432 -46.51 0.44 12.03
C GLN A 432 -45.22 -0.23 11.54
N GLN A 433 -45.11 -1.56 11.67
CA GLN A 433 -43.99 -2.35 11.16
C GLN A 433 -43.87 -2.30 9.63
N LEU A 434 -45.00 -2.36 8.92
CA LEU A 434 -45.05 -2.20 7.47
C LEU A 434 -44.57 -0.80 7.06
N ASN A 435 -45.03 0.25 7.74
CA ASN A 435 -44.60 1.62 7.47
C ASN A 435 -43.11 1.83 7.76
N SER A 436 -42.55 1.27 8.83
CA SER A 436 -41.10 1.36 9.09
C SER A 436 -40.28 0.59 8.03
N ALA A 437 -40.73 -0.60 7.62
CA ALA A 437 -40.07 -1.38 6.56
C ALA A 437 -40.14 -0.69 5.19
N MET A 438 -41.25 -0.01 4.87
CA MET A 438 -41.38 0.83 3.66
C MET A 438 -40.39 2.01 3.69
N LEU A 439 -40.25 2.67 4.85
CA LEU A 439 -39.33 3.81 5.01
C LEU A 439 -37.86 3.36 4.95
N GLU A 440 -37.53 2.21 5.53
CA GLU A 440 -36.20 1.61 5.48
C GLU A 440 -35.83 1.13 4.06
N THR A 441 -36.75 0.46 3.36
CA THR A 441 -36.50 0.03 1.97
C THR A 441 -36.35 1.20 1.00
N GLU A 442 -37.12 2.28 1.15
CA GLU A 442 -36.92 3.49 0.34
C GLU A 442 -35.59 4.18 0.67
N LYS A 443 -35.19 4.26 1.95
CA LYS A 443 -33.87 4.78 2.35
C LYS A 443 -32.73 3.95 1.76
N LEU A 444 -32.84 2.62 1.80
CA LEU A 444 -31.86 1.72 1.18
C LEU A 444 -31.84 1.90 -0.35
N ARG A 445 -33.00 2.07 -1.00
CA ARG A 445 -33.11 2.35 -2.44
C ARG A 445 -32.34 3.63 -2.81
N VAL A 446 -32.58 4.74 -2.10
CA VAL A 446 -31.87 6.02 -2.31
C VAL A 446 -30.36 5.85 -2.12
N ASN A 447 -29.92 5.23 -1.03
CA ASN A 447 -28.50 4.96 -0.79
C ASN A 447 -27.87 4.14 -1.94
N THR A 448 -28.53 3.07 -2.41
CA THR A 448 -28.00 2.24 -3.51
C THR A 448 -27.93 3.00 -4.84
N GLU A 449 -28.82 3.99 -5.08
CA GLU A 449 -28.70 4.89 -6.23
C GLU A 449 -27.53 5.87 -6.09
N GLU A 450 -27.29 6.41 -4.90
CA GLU A 450 -26.17 7.32 -4.63
C GLU A 450 -24.81 6.60 -4.76
N ASP A 451 -24.67 5.43 -4.14
CA ASP A 451 -23.48 4.59 -4.33
C ASP A 451 -23.33 4.15 -5.79
N SER A 452 -24.43 3.86 -6.50
CA SER A 452 -24.40 3.59 -7.95
C SER A 452 -23.91 4.78 -8.78
N LYS A 453 -24.32 6.02 -8.45
CA LYS A 453 -23.84 7.25 -9.10
C LYS A 453 -22.34 7.42 -8.85
N ARG A 454 -21.92 7.33 -7.58
CA ARG A 454 -20.52 7.42 -7.15
C ARG A 454 -19.63 6.35 -7.78
N CYS A 455 -20.10 5.11 -7.90
CA CYS A 455 -19.38 4.05 -8.61
C CYS A 455 -19.21 4.35 -10.10
N ARG A 456 -20.22 4.91 -10.78
CA ARG A 456 -20.12 5.31 -12.20
C ARG A 456 -19.13 6.46 -12.39
N GLU A 457 -19.15 7.44 -11.50
CA GLU A 457 -18.21 8.58 -11.49
C GLU A 457 -16.77 8.11 -11.28
N MET A 458 -16.52 7.29 -10.25
CA MET A 458 -15.19 6.72 -10.00
C MET A 458 -14.71 5.82 -11.14
N THR A 459 -15.61 5.07 -11.80
CA THR A 459 -15.27 4.27 -12.98
C THR A 459 -14.86 5.16 -14.16
N ARG A 460 -15.60 6.25 -14.43
CA ARG A 460 -15.24 7.25 -15.46
C ARG A 460 -13.95 7.99 -15.13
N ALA A 461 -13.68 8.29 -13.86
CA ALA A 461 -12.41 8.89 -13.43
C ALA A 461 -11.23 7.93 -13.62
N ASN A 462 -11.38 6.66 -13.20
CA ASN A 462 -10.35 5.64 -13.35
C ASN A 462 -10.04 5.38 -14.84
N HIS A 463 -11.05 5.27 -15.70
CA HIS A 463 -10.84 5.11 -17.14
C HIS A 463 -10.07 6.30 -17.78
N ARG A 464 -10.38 7.55 -17.37
CA ARG A 464 -9.61 8.73 -17.82
C ARG A 464 -8.16 8.70 -17.35
N LEU A 465 -7.90 8.31 -16.11
CA LEU A 465 -6.54 8.16 -15.56
C LEU A 465 -5.77 7.02 -16.25
N GLN A 466 -6.44 5.91 -16.59
CA GLN A 466 -5.84 4.81 -17.37
C GLN A 466 -5.46 5.26 -18.78
N GLN A 467 -6.32 6.02 -19.45
CA GLN A 467 -6.01 6.59 -20.77
C GLN A 467 -4.81 7.54 -20.69
N GLN A 468 -4.82 8.50 -19.76
CA GLN A 468 -3.69 9.39 -19.52
C GLN A 468 -2.38 8.64 -19.20
N ALA A 469 -2.43 7.57 -18.41
CA ALA A 469 -1.27 6.75 -18.12
C ALA A 469 -0.74 6.00 -19.36
N ALA A 470 -1.63 5.54 -20.24
CA ALA A 470 -1.25 4.93 -21.52
C ALA A 470 -0.63 5.96 -22.49
N ASP A 471 -1.24 7.14 -22.58
CA ASP A 471 -0.80 8.28 -23.39
C ASP A 471 0.61 8.76 -22.98
N LEU A 472 0.84 9.03 -21.68
CA LEU A 472 2.17 9.35 -21.15
C LEU A 472 3.16 8.21 -21.35
N SER A 473 2.73 6.95 -21.21
CA SER A 473 3.59 5.80 -21.50
C SER A 473 3.96 5.70 -22.98
N GLN A 474 3.13 6.24 -23.89
CA GLN A 474 3.43 6.32 -25.33
C GLN A 474 4.42 7.45 -25.62
N GLN A 475 4.25 8.63 -25.00
CA GLN A 475 5.23 9.73 -25.04
C GLN A 475 6.62 9.25 -24.60
N VAL A 476 6.72 8.64 -23.42
CA VAL A 476 7.99 8.16 -22.86
C VAL A 476 8.63 7.10 -23.76
N ARG A 477 7.86 6.18 -24.35
CA ARG A 477 8.38 5.19 -25.31
C ARG A 477 8.93 5.85 -26.58
N MET A 478 8.25 6.84 -27.14
CA MET A 478 8.72 7.57 -28.32
C MET A 478 9.99 8.38 -28.01
N LEU A 479 10.01 9.13 -26.91
CA LEU A 479 11.18 9.92 -26.52
C LEU A 479 12.40 9.05 -26.18
N LEU A 480 12.21 7.89 -25.54
CA LEU A 480 13.30 6.95 -25.29
C LEU A 480 13.84 6.33 -26.60
N LYS A 481 12.96 6.07 -27.58
CA LYS A 481 13.39 5.60 -28.91
C LYS A 481 14.24 6.66 -29.62
N GLU A 482 13.75 7.89 -29.73
CA GLU A 482 14.47 8.99 -30.39
C GLU A 482 15.79 9.31 -29.65
N LEU A 483 15.85 9.18 -28.32
CA LEU A 483 17.10 9.29 -27.54
C LEU A 483 18.11 8.16 -27.78
N GLU A 484 17.68 6.90 -27.94
CA GLU A 484 18.58 5.80 -28.32
C GLU A 484 19.05 5.94 -29.78
N GLU A 485 18.16 6.35 -30.70
CA GLU A 485 18.50 6.58 -32.11
C GLU A 485 19.48 7.76 -32.27
N ALA A 486 19.30 8.85 -31.53
CA ALA A 486 20.26 9.96 -31.44
C ALA A 486 21.61 9.56 -30.81
N ARG A 487 21.63 8.51 -29.97
CA ARG A 487 22.87 7.86 -29.45
C ARG A 487 23.49 6.86 -30.44
N GLY A 488 22.97 6.77 -31.66
CA GLY A 488 23.47 5.86 -32.71
C GLY A 488 22.99 4.42 -32.59
N ARG A 489 22.03 4.12 -31.70
CA ARG A 489 21.42 2.80 -31.56
C ARG A 489 20.06 2.77 -32.25
N ARG A 490 19.93 2.03 -33.35
CA ARG A 490 18.61 1.74 -33.93
C ARG A 490 17.79 0.87 -32.97
N VAL A 491 16.83 1.47 -32.27
CA VAL A 491 15.84 0.74 -31.49
C VAL A 491 14.66 0.40 -32.40
N HIS A 492 14.71 -0.82 -32.95
CA HIS A 492 13.58 -1.39 -33.66
C HIS A 492 12.50 -1.77 -32.64
N LEU A 493 11.68 -0.78 -32.28
CA LEU A 493 10.49 -0.98 -31.47
C LEU A 493 9.45 -1.67 -32.36
N ASP A 494 8.99 -2.87 -31.99
CA ASP A 494 7.87 -3.56 -32.65
C ASP A 494 6.54 -2.86 -32.34
N ILE A 495 6.39 -1.66 -32.92
CA ILE A 495 5.10 -1.14 -33.35
C ILE A 495 4.77 -1.89 -34.63
N SER A 496 3.64 -2.61 -34.65
CA SER A 496 3.19 -3.46 -35.75
C SER A 496 3.37 -2.77 -37.10
N GLN A 497 4.15 -3.38 -38.01
CA GLN A 497 4.58 -2.72 -39.25
C GLN A 497 3.47 -2.50 -40.29
N ASP A 498 2.26 -3.02 -40.06
CA ASP A 498 1.13 -2.94 -40.98
C ASP A 498 0.54 -1.51 -41.10
N ASP A 499 0.58 -0.70 -40.04
CA ASP A 499 -0.15 0.59 -39.99
C ASP A 499 0.50 1.74 -40.79
N GLN A 500 1.72 1.58 -41.33
CA GLN A 500 2.34 2.63 -42.16
C GLN A 500 1.74 2.75 -43.58
N ASN A 501 0.79 1.89 -43.96
CA ASN A 501 0.13 1.93 -45.28
C ASN A 501 -1.42 1.87 -45.23
N VAL A 502 -2.05 2.06 -44.07
CA VAL A 502 -3.52 2.19 -44.00
C VAL A 502 -3.93 3.56 -44.55
N THR A 503 -4.60 3.55 -45.70
CA THR A 503 -5.10 4.76 -46.36
C THR A 503 -6.19 5.41 -45.49
N CYS A 504 -6.21 6.75 -45.40
CA CYS A 504 -6.99 7.54 -44.43
C CYS A 504 -8.53 7.56 -44.66
N SER A 505 -9.16 6.40 -44.83
CA SER A 505 -10.62 6.27 -45.06
C SER A 505 -11.40 6.11 -43.74
N ASP A 506 -11.04 5.14 -42.89
CA ASP A 506 -11.97 4.61 -41.86
C ASP A 506 -11.35 4.50 -40.44
N ILE A 507 -10.76 5.58 -39.91
CA ILE A 507 -10.29 5.62 -38.51
C ILE A 507 -11.45 5.98 -37.57
N SER A 508 -12.25 4.99 -37.17
CA SER A 508 -13.52 5.19 -36.47
C SER A 508 -13.44 5.58 -34.97
N SER A 509 -12.25 5.84 -34.42
CA SER A 509 -12.07 6.21 -33.00
C SER A 509 -11.19 7.46 -32.83
N SER A 510 -11.82 8.58 -32.46
CA SER A 510 -11.15 9.87 -32.18
C SER A 510 -10.04 9.77 -31.11
N SER A 511 -10.21 8.89 -30.12
CA SER A 511 -9.22 8.69 -29.04
C SER A 511 -7.85 8.24 -29.56
N MET A 512 -7.79 7.28 -30.48
CA MET A 512 -6.51 6.80 -31.03
C MET A 512 -5.79 7.90 -31.83
N VAL A 513 -6.53 8.69 -32.60
CA VAL A 513 -5.97 9.82 -33.37
C VAL A 513 -5.35 10.87 -32.43
N ILE A 514 -5.95 11.09 -31.26
CA ILE A 514 -5.41 11.97 -30.22
C ILE A 514 -4.13 11.38 -29.61
N SER A 515 -4.17 10.13 -29.13
CA SER A 515 -3.03 9.42 -28.53
C SER A 515 -1.82 9.35 -29.46
N ASP A 516 -2.01 9.19 -30.76
CA ASP A 516 -0.90 9.12 -31.72
C ASP A 516 -0.40 10.51 -32.14
N LYS A 517 -1.29 11.43 -32.53
CA LYS A 517 -0.93 12.65 -33.30
C LYS A 517 -0.98 13.97 -32.52
N LEU A 518 -1.60 14.01 -31.35
CA LEU A 518 -1.69 15.20 -30.48
C LEU A 518 -0.95 15.01 -29.14
N VAL A 519 -0.49 13.79 -28.88
CA VAL A 519 0.17 13.40 -27.63
C VAL A 519 1.65 13.05 -27.84
N THR A 520 2.03 12.31 -28.89
CA THR A 520 3.43 11.89 -29.08
C THR A 520 4.26 12.84 -29.94
N PHE A 521 5.44 13.21 -29.46
CA PHE A 521 6.38 14.12 -30.10
C PHE A 521 7.81 13.58 -30.02
N ARG A 522 8.67 14.04 -30.92
CA ARG A 522 10.08 13.64 -31.07
C ARG A 522 11.05 14.77 -30.76
N SER A 523 10.64 16.01 -31.03
CA SER A 523 11.43 17.23 -30.78
C SER A 523 10.64 18.26 -29.97
N ILE A 524 11.35 19.25 -29.42
CA ILE A 524 10.74 20.39 -28.73
C ILE A 524 9.89 21.25 -29.69
N GLU A 525 10.28 21.31 -30.96
CA GLU A 525 9.55 22.04 -32.02
C GLU A 525 8.21 21.32 -32.34
N GLU A 526 8.22 20.00 -32.47
CA GLU A 526 7.01 19.20 -32.67
C GLU A 526 6.07 19.30 -31.43
N LEU A 527 6.62 19.32 -30.22
CA LEU A 527 5.87 19.58 -29.00
C LEU A 527 5.26 21.00 -28.98
N GLN A 528 5.96 22.01 -29.49
CA GLN A 528 5.41 23.37 -29.58
C GLN A 528 4.27 23.44 -30.60
N GLU A 529 4.41 22.83 -31.78
CA GLU A 529 3.33 22.71 -32.75
C GLU A 529 2.12 21.95 -32.21
N GLN A 530 2.34 20.82 -31.50
CA GLN A 530 1.26 20.03 -30.91
C GLN A 530 0.55 20.79 -29.79
N ASN A 531 1.28 21.48 -28.91
CA ASN A 531 0.67 22.34 -27.89
C ASN A 531 -0.13 23.50 -28.50
N GLN A 532 0.33 24.09 -29.61
CA GLN A 532 -0.45 25.13 -30.30
C GLN A 532 -1.78 24.56 -30.84
N LYS A 533 -1.74 23.43 -31.54
CA LYS A 533 -2.93 22.74 -32.06
C LYS A 533 -3.86 22.28 -30.93
N LEU A 534 -3.31 21.85 -29.80
CA LEU A 534 -4.08 21.47 -28.61
C LEU A 534 -4.76 22.69 -27.97
N LEU A 535 -4.08 23.85 -27.88
CA LEU A 535 -4.66 25.10 -27.36
C LEU A 535 -5.77 25.65 -28.27
N GLU A 536 -5.67 25.47 -29.57
CA GLU A 536 -6.75 25.78 -30.52
C GLU A 536 -7.95 24.85 -30.27
N VAL A 537 -7.76 23.53 -30.25
CA VAL A 537 -8.82 22.55 -29.96
C VAL A 537 -9.45 22.74 -28.57
N VAL A 538 -8.67 23.11 -27.54
CA VAL A 538 -9.19 23.40 -26.20
C VAL A 538 -10.06 24.65 -26.20
N ARG A 539 -9.71 25.70 -26.95
CA ARG A 539 -10.56 26.91 -27.09
C ARG A 539 -11.86 26.58 -27.81
N ASP A 540 -11.77 25.92 -28.97
CA ASP A 540 -12.91 25.41 -29.74
C ASP A 540 -13.88 24.57 -28.90
N LEU A 541 -13.35 23.70 -28.03
CA LEU A 541 -14.17 22.87 -27.14
C LEU A 541 -14.72 23.64 -25.94
N SER A 542 -14.01 24.65 -25.45
CA SER A 542 -14.50 25.51 -24.36
C SER A 542 -15.66 26.38 -24.84
N GLU A 543 -15.53 27.00 -26.01
CA GLU A 543 -16.57 27.81 -26.65
C GLU A 543 -17.83 26.96 -26.90
N LYS A 544 -17.68 25.78 -27.53
CA LYS A 544 -18.81 24.86 -27.78
C LYS A 544 -19.42 24.28 -26.50
N LEU A 545 -18.66 24.16 -25.40
CA LEU A 545 -19.21 23.79 -24.10
C LEU A 545 -19.99 24.95 -23.46
N GLU A 546 -19.48 26.19 -23.57
CA GLU A 546 -20.19 27.38 -23.10
C GLU A 546 -21.49 27.60 -23.88
N GLU A 547 -21.47 27.53 -25.23
CA GLU A 547 -22.67 27.57 -26.09
C GLU A 547 -23.72 26.51 -25.72
N ARG A 548 -23.26 25.28 -25.47
CA ARG A 548 -24.16 24.16 -25.15
C ARG A 548 -24.70 24.27 -23.72
N ASP A 549 -23.94 24.84 -22.79
CA ASP A 549 -24.36 25.08 -21.43
C ASP A 549 -25.20 26.35 -21.27
N THR A 550 -25.08 27.37 -22.14
CA THR A 550 -26.07 28.45 -22.23
C THR A 550 -27.37 27.92 -22.84
N ALA A 551 -27.31 27.20 -23.97
CA ALA A 551 -28.50 26.62 -24.59
C ALA A 551 -29.31 25.72 -23.62
N VAL A 552 -28.65 24.89 -22.81
CA VAL A 552 -29.33 24.07 -21.79
C VAL A 552 -29.88 24.89 -20.61
N ARG A 553 -29.25 26.02 -20.25
CA ARG A 553 -29.80 26.96 -19.24
C ARG A 553 -31.01 27.72 -19.80
N ASP A 554 -30.98 28.09 -21.08
CA ASP A 554 -32.05 28.82 -21.75
C ASP A 554 -33.26 27.92 -21.99
N GLU A 555 -33.04 26.67 -22.43
CA GLU A 555 -34.07 25.62 -22.49
C GLU A 555 -34.68 25.36 -21.11
N ARG A 556 -33.84 25.20 -20.06
CA ARG A 556 -34.34 24.92 -18.70
C ARG A 556 -35.03 26.11 -18.05
N THR A 557 -34.61 27.34 -18.33
CA THR A 557 -35.34 28.52 -17.85
C THR A 557 -36.66 28.68 -18.60
N ALA A 558 -36.72 28.42 -19.91
CA ALA A 558 -37.97 28.38 -20.66
C ALA A 558 -38.94 27.30 -20.15
N GLU A 559 -38.47 26.08 -19.84
CA GLU A 559 -39.30 25.04 -19.19
C GLU A 559 -39.89 25.50 -17.84
N LEU A 560 -39.07 26.16 -17.01
CA LEU A 560 -39.49 26.65 -15.70
C LEU A 560 -40.43 27.84 -15.81
N GLN A 561 -40.22 28.73 -16.80
CA GLN A 561 -41.11 29.84 -17.14
C GLN A 561 -42.48 29.31 -17.57
N ALA A 562 -42.53 28.35 -18.50
CA ALA A 562 -43.77 27.76 -18.99
C ALA A 562 -44.58 27.09 -17.86
N ARG A 563 -43.92 26.35 -16.96
CA ARG A 563 -44.57 25.75 -15.78
C ARG A 563 -45.04 26.80 -14.76
N LEU A 564 -44.33 27.92 -14.64
CA LEU A 564 -44.75 29.04 -13.79
C LEU A 564 -46.00 29.71 -14.35
N ASP A 565 -46.07 29.90 -15.67
CA ASP A 565 -47.20 30.52 -16.36
C ASP A 565 -48.43 29.58 -16.35
N GLU A 566 -48.24 28.27 -16.55
CA GLU A 566 -49.26 27.23 -16.39
C GLU A 566 -49.85 27.23 -14.97
N ALA A 567 -49.00 27.18 -13.93
CA ALA A 567 -49.45 27.24 -12.53
C ALA A 567 -50.08 28.59 -12.15
N GLN A 568 -49.68 29.71 -12.79
CA GLN A 568 -50.34 31.00 -12.62
C GLN A 568 -51.74 31.02 -13.22
N GLU A 569 -51.95 30.41 -14.39
CA GLU A 569 -53.25 30.31 -15.03
C GLU A 569 -54.16 29.30 -14.28
N GLU A 570 -53.64 28.18 -13.76
CA GLU A 570 -54.37 27.33 -12.82
C GLU A 570 -54.80 28.09 -11.56
N LEU A 571 -53.89 28.85 -10.93
CA LEU A 571 -54.21 29.68 -9.76
C LEU A 571 -55.22 30.79 -10.09
N LYS A 572 -55.22 31.32 -11.32
CA LYS A 572 -56.21 32.27 -11.81
C LYS A 572 -57.58 31.61 -12.00
N GLN A 573 -57.65 30.45 -12.67
CA GLN A 573 -58.89 29.68 -12.80
C GLN A 573 -59.46 29.26 -11.45
N MET A 574 -58.60 28.87 -10.49
CA MET A 574 -59.01 28.56 -9.12
C MET A 574 -59.48 29.80 -8.33
N ARG A 575 -58.88 30.97 -8.55
CA ARG A 575 -59.38 32.25 -8.01
C ARG A 575 -60.74 32.61 -8.60
N GLU A 576 -60.90 32.58 -9.92
CA GLU A 576 -62.18 32.85 -10.58
C GLU A 576 -63.26 31.82 -10.18
N SER A 577 -62.90 30.53 -10.04
CA SER A 577 -63.81 29.49 -9.55
C SER A 577 -64.24 29.73 -8.10
N ARG A 578 -63.31 30.15 -7.23
CA ARG A 578 -63.62 30.56 -5.86
C ARG A 578 -64.47 31.83 -5.84
N GLU A 579 -64.21 32.79 -6.71
CA GLU A 579 -64.96 34.04 -6.83
C GLU A 579 -66.40 33.78 -7.24
N ARG A 580 -66.62 32.97 -8.29
CA ARG A 580 -67.92 32.41 -8.69
C ARG A 580 -68.61 31.66 -7.56
N GLN A 581 -67.87 30.88 -6.75
CA GLN A 581 -68.44 30.21 -5.57
C GLN A 581 -68.85 31.20 -4.48
N THR A 582 -68.06 32.25 -4.20
CA THR A 582 -68.46 33.30 -3.24
C THR A 582 -69.59 34.19 -3.75
N GLU A 583 -69.74 34.36 -5.07
CA GLU A 583 -70.88 35.04 -5.68
C GLU A 583 -72.15 34.18 -5.61
N MET A 584 -72.06 32.88 -5.87
CA MET A 584 -73.15 31.94 -5.63
C MET A 584 -73.55 31.88 -4.14
N VAL A 585 -72.58 31.90 -3.22
CA VAL A 585 -72.85 31.93 -1.77
C VAL A 585 -73.47 33.27 -1.33
N SER A 586 -73.03 34.41 -1.86
CA SER A 586 -73.64 35.70 -1.50
C SER A 586 -75.08 35.84 -2.04
N VAL A 587 -75.37 35.26 -3.22
CA VAL A 587 -76.74 35.12 -3.72
C VAL A 587 -77.59 34.23 -2.79
N VAL A 588 -77.03 33.13 -2.26
CA VAL A 588 -77.70 32.28 -1.27
C VAL A 588 -77.92 33.02 0.06
N ASP A 589 -76.93 33.74 0.60
CA ASP A 589 -77.07 34.49 1.85
C ASP A 589 -78.13 35.60 1.74
N VAL A 590 -78.16 36.33 0.62
CA VAL A 590 -79.22 37.32 0.33
C VAL A 590 -80.60 36.66 0.22
N MET A 591 -80.69 35.49 -0.43
CA MET A 591 -81.94 34.75 -0.57
C MET A 591 -82.44 34.13 0.75
N VAL A 592 -81.53 33.76 1.66
CA VAL A 592 -81.85 33.21 2.99
C VAL A 592 -82.27 34.31 3.98
N LEU A 593 -81.68 35.52 3.91
CA LEU A 593 -82.04 36.62 4.81
C LEU A 593 -83.30 37.41 4.42
N SER A 594 -83.98 37.11 3.30
CA SER A 594 -85.02 37.99 2.74
C SER A 594 -86.36 37.35 2.33
N MET A 595 -86.81 36.27 2.99
CA MET A 595 -88.14 35.69 2.73
C MET A 595 -89.04 35.52 3.99
N PRO A 596 -90.18 36.26 4.09
CA PRO A 596 -91.17 36.09 5.15
C PRO A 596 -92.27 35.04 4.81
N LEU A 597 -93.16 34.77 5.77
CA LEU A 597 -94.11 33.64 5.75
C LEU A 597 -95.36 33.83 4.84
N THR A 598 -96.04 32.69 4.58
CA THR A 598 -97.44 32.55 4.11
C THR A 598 -97.66 32.62 2.56
N PRO A 599 -98.84 32.24 2.00
CA PRO A 599 -98.95 30.84 1.54
C PRO A 599 -99.60 30.59 0.16
N GLY A 600 -99.14 29.52 -0.50
CA GLY A 600 -99.92 28.71 -1.45
C GLY A 600 -99.86 29.13 -2.94
N GLY A 601 -100.45 28.28 -3.80
CA GLY A 601 -100.89 28.68 -5.14
C GLY A 601 -100.05 28.24 -6.36
N ARG A 602 -100.26 26.98 -6.80
CA ARG A 602 -100.69 26.62 -8.19
C ARG A 602 -99.68 26.77 -9.36
N THR A 603 -99.73 25.79 -10.28
CA THR A 603 -99.17 25.77 -11.67
C THR A 603 -97.63 25.76 -11.80
N THR A 604 -96.99 25.10 -12.79
CA THR A 604 -97.45 24.47 -14.05
C THR A 604 -96.95 23.01 -14.27
N GLN A 605 -97.48 22.36 -15.32
CA GLN A 605 -97.12 21.04 -15.89
C GLN A 605 -96.03 21.20 -16.99
N PRO A 606 -95.58 20.15 -17.76
CA PRO A 606 -95.92 18.71 -17.81
C PRO A 606 -94.65 17.80 -17.60
N ILE A 607 -94.57 16.48 -17.83
CA ILE A 607 -95.25 15.46 -18.68
C ILE A 607 -95.02 14.05 -18.01
N THR A 608 -95.60 12.86 -18.32
CA THR A 608 -96.51 12.31 -19.36
C THR A 608 -97.27 11.06 -18.80
N SER A 609 -98.21 10.50 -19.58
CA SER A 609 -98.57 9.05 -19.68
C SER A 609 -99.07 8.25 -18.45
N THR A 610 -100.40 8.28 -18.33
CA THR A 610 -101.40 7.27 -17.87
C THR A 610 -101.28 5.86 -18.53
N PRO A 611 -102.18 4.82 -18.29
CA PRO A 611 -103.37 4.70 -17.37
C PRO A 611 -103.63 3.33 -16.63
N GLN A 612 -104.47 3.36 -15.55
CA GLN A 612 -105.67 2.51 -15.19
C GLN A 612 -105.65 0.94 -15.21
N THR A 613 -106.59 0.11 -14.71
CA THR A 613 -107.82 0.08 -13.81
C THR A 613 -108.11 -1.42 -13.51
N SER A 614 -108.70 -1.99 -12.43
CA SER A 614 -109.52 -1.60 -11.24
C SER A 614 -111.07 -1.70 -11.36
N ALA A 615 -111.71 -2.32 -10.35
CA ALA A 615 -113.18 -2.56 -10.14
C ALA A 615 -113.83 -3.70 -10.97
N ASP A 616 -114.96 -4.33 -10.60
CA ASP A 616 -116.06 -3.91 -9.70
C ASP A 616 -116.82 -5.08 -8.96
N SER A 617 -118.03 -4.79 -8.43
CA SER A 617 -118.86 -5.48 -7.41
C SER A 617 -120.08 -6.23 -8.06
N PRO A 618 -121.31 -6.46 -7.49
CA PRO A 618 -121.92 -6.23 -6.14
C PRO A 618 -122.81 -7.40 -5.58
N VAL A 619 -123.76 -7.08 -4.68
CA VAL A 619 -124.67 -7.98 -3.90
C VAL A 619 -126.16 -7.72 -4.20
N VAL A 620 -127.05 -8.75 -4.17
CA VAL A 620 -128.54 -8.64 -4.08
C VAL A 620 -129.13 -9.81 -3.26
N SER A 621 -130.33 -9.63 -2.67
CA SER A 621 -131.06 -10.60 -1.79
C SER A 621 -132.51 -10.86 -2.26
N GLY A 622 -133.16 -11.98 -1.86
CA GLY A 622 -134.62 -12.15 -2.09
C GLY A 622 -135.35 -13.44 -1.60
N ALA A 623 -136.40 -13.24 -0.79
CA ALA A 623 -137.69 -13.96 -0.68
C ALA A 623 -137.84 -15.46 -0.25
N GLN A 624 -138.39 -15.63 0.96
CA GLN A 624 -139.59 -16.41 1.36
C GLN A 624 -139.85 -17.87 0.89
N SER A 625 -139.98 -18.79 1.86
CA SER A 625 -141.26 -19.40 2.32
C SER A 625 -141.01 -20.27 3.57
N ASP A 626 -142.06 -20.69 4.29
CA ASP A 626 -141.94 -21.43 5.56
C ASP A 626 -142.77 -22.72 5.53
N ASP A 627 -142.19 -23.85 5.93
CA ASP A 627 -142.96 -25.03 6.34
C ASP A 627 -142.20 -25.94 7.34
N THR A 628 -142.95 -26.46 8.31
CA THR A 628 -142.68 -27.58 9.24
C THR A 628 -141.23 -27.98 9.64
N VAL A 629 -140.76 -27.38 10.75
CA VAL A 629 -139.93 -27.92 11.85
C VAL A 629 -138.76 -28.90 11.55
N ASP A 630 -138.98 -30.12 11.03
CA ASP A 630 -137.88 -31.05 10.71
C ASP A 630 -136.94 -30.46 9.65
N ALA A 631 -137.50 -29.75 8.67
CA ALA A 631 -136.73 -28.97 7.71
C ALA A 631 -135.92 -27.85 8.39
N LYS A 632 -136.39 -27.30 9.51
CA LYS A 632 -135.64 -26.29 10.29
C LYS A 632 -134.48 -26.91 11.07
N HIS A 633 -134.64 -28.10 11.64
CA HIS A 633 -133.52 -28.82 12.27
C HIS A 633 -132.47 -29.25 11.23
N GLN A 634 -132.88 -29.86 10.12
CA GLN A 634 -131.96 -30.22 9.04
C GLN A 634 -131.30 -28.98 8.40
N LEU A 635 -132.01 -27.84 8.32
CA LEU A 635 -131.43 -26.57 7.87
C LEU A 635 -130.47 -25.96 8.89
N THR A 636 -130.72 -26.05 10.21
CA THR A 636 -129.71 -25.63 11.20
C THR A 636 -128.50 -26.53 11.18
N ASP A 637 -128.68 -27.84 11.03
CA ASP A 637 -127.59 -28.80 11.11
C ASP A 637 -126.73 -28.78 9.84
N THR A 638 -127.33 -28.65 8.66
CA THR A 638 -126.59 -28.39 7.42
C THR A 638 -125.95 -27.00 7.39
N LYS A 639 -126.57 -25.97 7.99
CA LYS A 639 -125.96 -24.63 8.13
C LYS A 639 -124.81 -24.61 9.14
N ASN A 640 -124.91 -25.40 10.21
CA ASN A 640 -123.83 -25.61 11.18
C ASN A 640 -122.68 -26.39 10.53
N ALA A 641 -122.96 -27.48 9.82
CA ALA A 641 -121.95 -28.24 9.08
C ALA A 641 -121.30 -27.41 7.95
N LEU A 642 -122.07 -26.57 7.23
CA LEU A 642 -121.53 -25.65 6.22
C LEU A 642 -120.69 -24.55 6.85
N LYS A 643 -121.07 -24.04 8.03
CA LYS A 643 -120.25 -23.09 8.79
C LYS A 643 -118.98 -23.76 9.31
N GLU A 644 -119.07 -24.98 9.83
CA GLU A 644 -117.91 -25.73 10.31
C GLU A 644 -116.96 -26.06 9.16
N LEU A 645 -117.47 -26.49 8.00
CA LEU A 645 -116.68 -26.67 6.79
C LEU A 645 -116.05 -25.36 6.29
N GLN A 646 -116.78 -24.23 6.40
CA GLN A 646 -116.25 -22.91 6.09
C GLN A 646 -115.14 -22.50 7.07
N ASP A 647 -115.28 -22.80 8.36
CA ASP A 647 -114.28 -22.49 9.40
C ASP A 647 -113.06 -23.43 9.35
N GLN A 648 -113.26 -24.70 8.98
CA GLN A 648 -112.19 -25.63 8.60
C GLN A 648 -111.47 -25.15 7.33
N PHE A 649 -112.18 -24.73 6.28
CA PHE A 649 -111.58 -24.17 5.06
C PHE A 649 -110.84 -22.85 5.31
N ASN A 650 -111.40 -21.96 6.15
CA ASN A 650 -110.75 -20.73 6.59
C ASN A 650 -109.47 -21.03 7.39
N THR A 651 -109.43 -22.15 8.12
CA THR A 651 -108.28 -22.59 8.90
C THR A 651 -107.21 -23.24 8.03
N TYR A 652 -107.59 -24.17 7.15
CA TYR A 652 -106.71 -24.71 6.10
C TYR A 652 -106.12 -23.60 5.22
N LYS A 653 -106.89 -22.56 4.88
CA LYS A 653 -106.40 -21.41 4.10
C LYS A 653 -105.39 -20.56 4.89
N ARG A 654 -105.51 -20.47 6.22
CA ARG A 654 -104.51 -19.85 7.11
C ARG A 654 -103.26 -20.73 7.19
N GLU A 655 -103.42 -21.99 7.58
CA GLU A 655 -102.31 -22.97 7.69
C GLU A 655 -101.53 -23.10 6.38
N LYS A 656 -102.20 -23.14 5.24
CA LYS A 656 -101.54 -23.13 3.93
C LYS A 656 -100.80 -21.82 3.70
N ALA A 657 -101.40 -20.66 3.94
CA ALA A 657 -100.72 -19.37 3.73
C ALA A 657 -99.49 -19.21 4.66
N ASP A 658 -99.54 -19.73 5.88
CA ASP A 658 -98.44 -19.70 6.84
C ASP A 658 -97.35 -20.75 6.52
N ASN A 659 -97.72 -21.89 5.93
CA ASN A 659 -96.76 -22.86 5.38
C ASN A 659 -96.09 -22.33 4.09
N ASP A 660 -96.87 -21.78 3.15
CA ASP A 660 -96.36 -21.12 1.93
C ASP A 660 -95.41 -19.95 2.30
N ARG A 661 -95.70 -19.20 3.38
CA ARG A 661 -94.79 -18.21 3.98
C ARG A 661 -93.52 -18.86 4.53
N MET A 662 -93.62 -19.89 5.38
CA MET A 662 -92.46 -20.51 6.01
C MET A 662 -91.51 -21.14 4.98
N VAL A 663 -92.04 -21.76 3.92
CA VAL A 663 -91.27 -22.26 2.78
C VAL A 663 -90.62 -21.11 1.99
N SER A 664 -91.33 -19.99 1.80
CA SER A 664 -90.77 -18.79 1.16
C SER A 664 -89.62 -18.18 1.98
N GLU A 665 -89.75 -18.11 3.31
CA GLU A 665 -88.68 -17.65 4.20
C GLU A 665 -87.47 -18.60 4.20
N GLN A 666 -87.68 -19.91 4.15
CA GLN A 666 -86.59 -20.89 4.02
C GLN A 666 -85.87 -20.76 2.67
N LEU A 667 -86.62 -20.59 1.57
CA LEU A 667 -86.05 -20.35 0.25
C LEU A 667 -85.24 -19.05 0.20
N GLU A 668 -85.69 -17.97 0.85
CA GLU A 668 -84.95 -16.71 0.87
C GLU A 668 -83.71 -16.78 1.78
N LYS A 669 -83.78 -17.48 2.92
CA LYS A 669 -82.60 -17.80 3.75
C LYS A 669 -81.55 -18.58 2.95
N PHE A 670 -81.93 -19.66 2.27
CA PHE A 670 -81.00 -20.43 1.43
C PHE A 670 -80.47 -19.65 0.23
N ARG A 671 -81.25 -18.72 -0.35
CA ARG A 671 -80.74 -17.78 -1.38
C ARG A 671 -79.69 -16.84 -0.83
N GLN A 672 -79.91 -16.30 0.37
CA GLN A 672 -79.01 -15.36 1.01
C GLN A 672 -77.71 -16.05 1.47
N GLU A 673 -77.80 -17.24 2.06
CA GLU A 673 -76.63 -18.10 2.33
C GLU A 673 -75.86 -18.42 1.05
N ALA A 674 -76.54 -18.72 -0.05
CA ALA A 674 -75.91 -18.97 -1.35
C ALA A 674 -75.32 -17.71 -2.02
N SER A 675 -75.80 -16.50 -1.73
CA SER A 675 -75.13 -15.26 -2.15
C SER A 675 -73.91 -14.97 -1.28
N ASP A 676 -74.02 -15.15 0.03
CA ASP A 676 -72.94 -14.86 0.98
C ASP A 676 -71.76 -15.82 0.77
N LEU A 677 -72.01 -17.11 0.55
CA LEU A 677 -70.99 -18.10 0.17
C LEU A 677 -70.34 -17.78 -1.18
N ARG A 678 -71.08 -17.24 -2.16
CA ARG A 678 -70.51 -16.78 -3.44
C ARG A 678 -69.60 -15.57 -3.26
N VAL A 679 -70.02 -14.58 -2.47
CA VAL A 679 -69.22 -13.38 -2.16
C VAL A 679 -67.97 -13.75 -1.37
N GLN A 680 -68.07 -14.66 -0.38
CA GLN A 680 -66.92 -15.19 0.34
C GLN A 680 -65.94 -15.93 -0.58
N ASN A 681 -66.44 -16.80 -1.47
CA ASN A 681 -65.61 -17.55 -2.40
C ASN A 681 -64.88 -16.63 -3.40
N ALA A 682 -65.58 -15.64 -3.98
CA ALA A 682 -64.96 -14.62 -4.84
C ALA A 682 -63.91 -13.78 -4.09
N ARG A 683 -64.16 -13.44 -2.81
CA ARG A 683 -63.19 -12.73 -1.96
C ARG A 683 -61.95 -13.58 -1.68
N LEU A 684 -62.11 -14.87 -1.35
CA LEU A 684 -61.00 -15.80 -1.13
C LEU A 684 -60.19 -16.05 -2.40
N ALA A 685 -60.85 -16.15 -3.57
CA ALA A 685 -60.18 -16.27 -4.86
C ALA A 685 -59.30 -15.05 -5.16
N SER A 686 -59.83 -13.83 -5.01
CA SER A 686 -59.04 -12.61 -5.24
C SER A 686 -57.89 -12.43 -4.24
N GLN A 687 -58.06 -12.86 -2.98
CA GLN A 687 -56.98 -12.91 -1.99
C GLN A 687 -55.91 -13.95 -2.35
N LEU A 688 -56.30 -15.12 -2.87
CA LEU A 688 -55.38 -16.15 -3.35
C LEU A 688 -54.57 -15.64 -4.55
N GLU A 689 -55.21 -15.06 -5.55
CA GLU A 689 -54.55 -14.45 -6.73
C GLU A 689 -53.55 -13.36 -6.32
N PHE A 690 -53.96 -12.42 -5.46
CA PHE A 690 -53.07 -11.39 -4.91
C PHE A 690 -51.86 -11.99 -4.17
N SER A 691 -52.09 -13.03 -3.35
CA SER A 691 -51.01 -13.70 -2.62
C SER A 691 -50.03 -14.44 -3.55
N ASN A 692 -50.54 -15.03 -4.65
CA ASN A 692 -49.74 -15.71 -5.66
C ASN A 692 -48.88 -14.75 -6.47
N GLU A 693 -49.43 -13.63 -6.96
CA GLU A 693 -48.63 -12.61 -7.66
C GLU A 693 -47.61 -11.93 -6.72
N ARG A 694 -47.95 -11.74 -5.43
CA ARG A 694 -46.98 -11.28 -4.42
C ARG A 694 -45.86 -12.30 -4.21
N HIS A 695 -46.17 -13.60 -4.11
CA HIS A 695 -45.17 -14.66 -3.97
C HIS A 695 -44.27 -14.78 -5.21
N LYS A 696 -44.85 -14.76 -6.41
CA LYS A 696 -44.15 -14.75 -7.70
C LYS A 696 -43.21 -13.54 -7.85
N THR A 697 -43.64 -12.36 -7.40
CA THR A 697 -42.80 -11.15 -7.34
C THR A 697 -41.64 -11.32 -6.36
N LEU A 698 -41.89 -11.86 -5.15
CA LEU A 698 -40.84 -12.15 -4.17
C LEU A 698 -39.82 -13.18 -4.70
N VAL A 699 -40.27 -14.24 -5.37
CA VAL A 699 -39.38 -15.24 -6.02
C VAL A 699 -38.53 -14.60 -7.11
N SER A 700 -39.12 -13.75 -7.97
CA SER A 700 -38.38 -13.00 -8.98
C SER A 700 -37.29 -12.11 -8.36
N ASN A 701 -37.61 -11.40 -7.27
CA ASN A 701 -36.65 -10.56 -6.55
C ASN A 701 -35.52 -11.39 -5.90
N ILE A 702 -35.87 -12.53 -5.29
CA ILE A 702 -34.89 -13.49 -4.75
C ILE A 702 -33.93 -13.98 -5.84
N ASP A 703 -34.42 -14.26 -7.04
CA ASP A 703 -33.58 -14.71 -8.16
C ASP A 703 -32.72 -13.59 -8.78
N ILE A 704 -33.13 -12.32 -8.65
CA ILE A 704 -32.28 -11.16 -8.94
C ILE A 704 -31.15 -11.07 -7.91
N TYR A 705 -31.47 -11.10 -6.60
CA TYR A 705 -30.47 -11.05 -5.54
C TYR A 705 -29.48 -12.23 -5.59
N LYS A 706 -29.92 -13.45 -5.94
CA LYS A 706 -29.01 -14.59 -6.19
C LYS A 706 -27.98 -14.29 -7.30
N LYS A 707 -28.41 -13.67 -8.41
CA LYS A 707 -27.52 -13.31 -9.53
C LYS A 707 -26.54 -12.20 -9.12
N GLU A 708 -26.99 -11.22 -8.36
CA GLU A 708 -26.14 -10.16 -7.82
C GLU A 708 -25.10 -10.70 -6.83
N ILE A 709 -25.51 -11.53 -5.88
CA ILE A 709 -24.60 -12.21 -4.94
C ILE A 709 -23.58 -13.09 -5.68
N ALA A 710 -23.98 -13.77 -6.77
CA ALA A 710 -23.06 -14.52 -7.61
C ALA A 710 -22.03 -13.59 -8.29
N ALA A 711 -22.47 -12.50 -8.92
CA ALA A 711 -21.60 -11.52 -9.57
C ALA A 711 -20.63 -10.84 -8.56
N LEU A 712 -21.08 -10.57 -7.34
CA LEU A 712 -20.24 -10.05 -6.25
C LEU A 712 -19.19 -11.07 -5.79
N ARG A 713 -19.54 -12.36 -5.66
CA ARG A 713 -18.58 -13.43 -5.34
C ARG A 713 -17.53 -13.57 -6.44
N ASP A 714 -17.95 -13.57 -7.71
CA ASP A 714 -17.06 -13.57 -8.88
C ASP A 714 -16.07 -12.40 -8.85
N LYS A 715 -16.56 -11.20 -8.53
CA LYS A 715 -15.75 -9.98 -8.42
C LYS A 715 -14.73 -10.08 -7.27
N THR A 716 -15.16 -10.56 -6.10
CA THR A 716 -14.28 -10.80 -4.94
C THR A 716 -13.21 -11.85 -5.23
N GLN A 717 -13.55 -12.93 -5.94
CA GLN A 717 -12.57 -13.95 -6.35
C GLN A 717 -11.54 -13.37 -7.33
N ARG A 718 -11.97 -12.56 -8.30
CA ARG A 718 -11.06 -11.86 -9.23
C ARG A 718 -10.12 -10.89 -8.49
N TYR A 719 -10.63 -10.15 -7.50
CA TYR A 719 -9.78 -9.30 -6.66
C TYR A 719 -8.79 -10.10 -5.81
N SER A 720 -9.21 -11.22 -5.19
CA SER A 720 -8.31 -12.11 -4.44
C SER A 720 -7.18 -12.64 -5.32
N VAL A 721 -7.47 -13.10 -6.53
CA VAL A 721 -6.44 -13.53 -7.50
C VAL A 721 -5.52 -12.38 -7.94
N SER A 722 -6.03 -11.14 -8.03
CA SER A 722 -5.20 -9.97 -8.31
C SER A 722 -4.27 -9.63 -7.14
N VAL A 723 -4.78 -9.66 -5.90
CA VAL A 723 -3.99 -9.45 -4.68
C VAL A 723 -2.85 -10.46 -4.59
N MET A 724 -3.12 -11.76 -4.78
CA MET A 724 -2.07 -12.79 -4.79
C MET A 724 -0.97 -12.53 -5.84
N LYS A 725 -1.33 -12.03 -7.03
CA LYS A 725 -0.36 -11.64 -8.07
C LYS A 725 0.46 -10.41 -7.68
N HIS A 726 -0.15 -9.43 -7.03
CA HIS A 726 0.57 -8.26 -6.53
C HIS A 726 1.50 -8.62 -5.36
N GLU A 727 1.06 -9.48 -4.43
CA GLU A 727 1.88 -10.01 -3.34
C GLU A 727 3.09 -10.79 -3.87
N GLN A 728 2.89 -11.66 -4.87
CA GLN A 728 3.98 -12.36 -5.54
C GLN A 728 4.97 -11.39 -6.20
N THR A 729 4.46 -10.37 -6.91
CA THR A 729 5.28 -9.34 -7.57
C THR A 729 6.09 -8.52 -6.54
N VAL A 730 5.50 -8.21 -5.40
CA VAL A 730 6.17 -7.52 -4.29
C VAL A 730 7.23 -8.42 -3.64
N SER A 731 7.04 -9.74 -3.57
CA SER A 731 8.10 -10.66 -3.11
C SER A 731 9.29 -10.64 -4.06
N THR A 732 9.07 -10.83 -5.36
CA THR A 732 10.17 -10.85 -6.35
C THR A 732 10.91 -9.51 -6.40
N GLN A 733 10.19 -8.38 -6.31
CA GLN A 733 10.81 -7.06 -6.24
C GLN A 733 11.64 -6.84 -4.96
N ARG A 734 11.26 -7.44 -3.82
CA ARG A 734 12.07 -7.41 -2.59
C ARG A 734 13.33 -8.26 -2.73
N GLU A 735 13.23 -9.43 -3.36
CA GLU A 735 14.37 -10.31 -3.64
C GLU A 735 15.37 -9.62 -4.60
N ASP A 736 14.89 -8.99 -5.67
CA ASP A 736 15.71 -8.18 -6.59
C ASP A 736 16.37 -6.99 -5.88
N LEU A 737 15.64 -6.25 -5.03
CA LEU A 737 16.19 -5.13 -4.27
C LEU A 737 17.30 -5.57 -3.31
N LEU A 738 17.12 -6.69 -2.59
CA LEU A 738 18.16 -7.25 -1.73
C LEU A 738 19.38 -7.71 -2.55
N ALA A 739 19.17 -8.36 -3.70
CA ALA A 739 20.25 -8.78 -4.60
C ALA A 739 20.97 -7.59 -5.27
N LEU A 740 20.33 -6.43 -5.43
CA LEU A 740 20.96 -5.19 -5.88
C LEU A 740 21.71 -4.49 -4.74
N GLN A 741 21.15 -4.45 -3.54
CA GLN A 741 21.81 -3.90 -2.35
C GLN A 741 23.09 -4.68 -2.00
N GLU A 742 23.07 -6.01 -2.14
CA GLU A 742 24.22 -6.89 -1.91
C GLU A 742 25.26 -6.84 -3.04
N LYS A 743 24.90 -6.33 -4.23
CA LYS A 743 25.86 -5.94 -5.29
C LYS A 743 26.45 -4.56 -5.03
N LEU A 744 25.64 -3.61 -4.55
CA LEU A 744 26.07 -2.25 -4.20
C LEU A 744 27.12 -2.27 -3.09
N SER A 745 26.85 -2.94 -1.97
CA SER A 745 27.80 -3.02 -0.86
C SER A 745 29.13 -3.72 -1.26
N ARG A 746 29.06 -4.73 -2.12
CA ARG A 746 30.25 -5.36 -2.72
C ARG A 746 31.02 -4.42 -3.65
N ALA A 747 30.35 -3.49 -4.33
CA ALA A 747 31.01 -2.45 -5.13
C ALA A 747 31.61 -1.34 -4.25
N GLU A 748 30.90 -0.87 -3.23
CA GLU A 748 31.37 0.15 -2.27
C GLU A 748 32.65 -0.30 -1.54
N VAL A 749 32.68 -1.51 -1.01
CA VAL A 749 33.89 -2.10 -0.36
C VAL A 749 35.05 -2.21 -1.37
N ARG A 750 34.77 -2.50 -2.64
CA ARG A 750 35.79 -2.53 -3.69
C ARG A 750 36.31 -1.13 -4.04
N CYS A 751 35.46 -0.11 -4.07
CA CYS A 751 35.88 1.28 -4.26
C CYS A 751 36.77 1.74 -3.09
N GLN A 752 36.34 1.53 -1.84
CA GLN A 752 37.13 1.86 -0.65
C GLN A 752 38.49 1.16 -0.63
N SER A 753 38.55 -0.12 -1.05
CA SER A 753 39.81 -0.85 -1.22
C SER A 753 40.71 -0.22 -2.29
N LEU A 754 40.17 0.17 -3.45
CA LEU A 754 40.92 0.84 -4.51
C LEU A 754 41.37 2.25 -4.11
N GLU A 755 40.59 2.99 -3.33
CA GLU A 755 40.96 4.28 -2.75
C GLU A 755 42.12 4.14 -1.77
N ALA A 756 42.06 3.14 -0.86
CA ALA A 756 43.15 2.82 0.04
C ALA A 756 44.44 2.43 -0.70
N HIS A 757 44.33 1.60 -1.75
CA HIS A 757 45.48 1.28 -2.61
C HIS A 757 46.04 2.52 -3.32
N ASN A 758 45.19 3.42 -3.84
CA ASN A 758 45.63 4.68 -4.45
C ASN A 758 46.31 5.62 -3.43
N ALA A 759 45.86 5.66 -2.17
CA ALA A 759 46.50 6.44 -1.11
C ALA A 759 47.90 5.90 -0.75
N VAL A 760 48.06 4.57 -0.70
CA VAL A 760 49.36 3.92 -0.52
C VAL A 760 50.28 4.16 -1.72
N LEU A 761 49.76 4.10 -2.96
CA LEU A 761 50.56 4.40 -4.16
C LEU A 761 51.00 5.87 -4.20
N LYS A 762 50.12 6.82 -3.87
CA LYS A 762 50.47 8.25 -3.78
C LYS A 762 51.49 8.56 -2.69
N SER A 763 51.44 7.88 -1.53
CA SER A 763 52.45 8.06 -0.48
C SER A 763 53.79 7.39 -0.81
N ALA A 764 53.79 6.32 -1.60
CA ALA A 764 55.01 5.77 -2.19
C ALA A 764 55.59 6.69 -3.28
N GLU A 765 54.75 7.29 -4.12
CA GLU A 765 55.15 8.25 -5.16
C GLU A 765 55.78 9.51 -4.56
N THR A 766 55.13 10.16 -3.59
CA THR A 766 55.70 11.36 -2.95
C THR A 766 57.02 11.07 -2.25
N ARG A 767 57.16 9.90 -1.60
CA ARG A 767 58.44 9.44 -1.05
C ARG A 767 59.51 9.26 -2.14
N LEU A 768 59.19 8.59 -3.25
CA LEU A 768 60.16 8.39 -4.35
C LEU A 768 60.55 9.70 -5.03
N VAL A 769 59.66 10.69 -5.07
CA VAL A 769 59.99 12.07 -5.52
C VAL A 769 60.94 12.74 -4.53
N GLN A 770 60.69 12.67 -3.22
CA GLN A 770 61.59 13.20 -2.19
C GLN A 770 62.97 12.53 -2.22
N ASP A 771 63.03 11.20 -2.37
CA ASP A 771 64.28 10.44 -2.48
C ASP A 771 65.05 10.81 -3.77
N ARG A 772 64.34 11.02 -4.90
CA ARG A 772 64.93 11.58 -6.14
C ARG A 772 65.48 12.99 -5.93
N GLU A 773 64.78 13.87 -5.23
CA GLU A 773 65.26 15.22 -4.91
C GLU A 773 66.46 15.21 -3.96
N ASN A 774 66.49 14.29 -2.99
CA ASN A 774 67.64 14.06 -2.12
C ASN A 774 68.88 13.69 -2.95
N ILE A 775 68.76 12.68 -3.82
CA ILE A 775 69.84 12.23 -4.70
C ILE A 775 70.30 13.34 -5.67
N LEU A 776 69.38 14.17 -6.19
CA LEU A 776 69.73 15.31 -7.03
C LEU A 776 70.47 16.41 -6.24
N ARG A 777 70.04 16.72 -5.01
CA ARG A 777 70.76 17.66 -4.12
C ARG A 777 72.16 17.15 -3.75
N GLU A 778 72.30 15.87 -3.43
CA GLU A 778 73.59 15.22 -3.19
C GLU A 778 74.48 15.26 -4.43
N LYS A 779 73.95 14.93 -5.61
CA LYS A 779 74.72 14.99 -6.87
C LYS A 779 75.16 16.42 -7.21
N CYS A 780 74.33 17.43 -6.98
CA CYS A 780 74.71 18.83 -7.15
C CYS A 780 75.80 19.25 -6.14
N SER A 781 75.74 18.78 -4.89
CA SER A 781 76.77 19.01 -3.87
C SER A 781 78.10 18.34 -4.25
N GLN A 782 78.06 17.08 -4.73
CA GLN A 782 79.23 16.35 -5.24
C GLN A 782 79.83 17.03 -6.47
N ASN A 783 79.02 17.49 -7.42
CA ASN A 783 79.48 18.26 -8.59
C ASN A 783 80.15 19.58 -8.18
N LEU A 784 79.60 20.30 -7.19
CA LEU A 784 80.21 21.52 -6.65
C LEU A 784 81.55 21.22 -5.95
N LEU A 785 81.64 20.13 -5.19
CA LEU A 785 82.90 19.69 -4.58
C LEU A 785 83.94 19.30 -5.64
N LEU A 786 83.55 18.60 -6.70
CA LEU A 786 84.42 18.27 -7.84
C LEU A 786 84.89 19.54 -8.59
N ALA A 787 84.00 20.50 -8.82
CA ALA A 787 84.35 21.78 -9.43
C ALA A 787 85.32 22.60 -8.55
N ASN A 788 85.11 22.62 -7.23
CA ASN A 788 86.04 23.24 -6.28
C ASN A 788 87.41 22.55 -6.28
N LEU A 789 87.43 21.21 -6.28
CA LEU A 789 88.68 20.43 -6.38
C LEU A 789 89.41 20.70 -7.71
N GLN A 790 88.71 20.74 -8.83
CA GLN A 790 89.29 21.12 -10.14
C GLN A 790 89.83 22.56 -10.13
N THR A 791 89.10 23.49 -9.51
CA THR A 791 89.51 24.91 -9.38
C THR A 791 90.77 25.09 -8.53
N ILE A 792 91.05 24.16 -7.60
CA ILE A 792 92.31 24.10 -6.85
C ILE A 792 93.39 23.34 -7.65
N GLN A 793 93.03 22.24 -8.31
CA GLN A 793 93.94 21.34 -9.00
C GLN A 793 94.55 21.94 -10.27
N VAL A 794 93.78 22.70 -11.06
CA VAL A 794 94.27 23.36 -12.28
C VAL A 794 95.42 24.33 -12.00
N PRO A 795 95.27 25.38 -11.14
CA PRO A 795 96.37 26.27 -10.82
C PRO A 795 97.53 25.59 -10.09
N TYR A 796 97.30 24.49 -9.36
CA TYR A 796 98.38 23.66 -8.80
C TYR A 796 99.19 22.96 -9.90
N ILE A 797 98.52 22.35 -10.89
CA ILE A 797 99.16 21.73 -12.05
C ILE A 797 99.89 22.78 -12.89
N ASP A 798 99.29 23.95 -13.13
CA ASP A 798 99.94 25.03 -13.87
C ASP A 798 101.14 25.63 -13.14
N ALA A 799 101.09 25.73 -11.80
CA ALA A 799 102.25 26.10 -10.99
C ALA A 799 103.38 25.05 -11.11
N SER A 800 103.05 23.76 -11.06
CA SER A 800 104.02 22.65 -11.26
C SER A 800 104.63 22.70 -12.67
N ASN A 801 103.81 22.82 -13.71
CA ASN A 801 104.25 22.93 -15.10
C ASN A 801 105.13 24.16 -15.34
N ASN A 802 104.83 25.29 -14.70
CA ASN A 802 105.64 26.51 -14.81
C ASN A 802 106.95 26.42 -14.02
N LEU A 803 106.98 25.70 -12.90
CA LEU A 803 108.21 25.36 -12.19
C LEU A 803 109.10 24.43 -13.05
N GLU A 804 108.55 23.35 -13.60
CA GLU A 804 109.28 22.45 -14.52
C GLU A 804 109.82 23.19 -15.75
N ARG A 805 109.05 24.14 -16.31
CA ARG A 805 109.53 25.02 -17.40
C ARG A 805 110.68 25.92 -16.95
N ALA A 806 110.61 26.52 -15.77
CA ALA A 806 111.69 27.36 -15.22
C ALA A 806 112.97 26.53 -14.92
N GLU A 807 112.81 25.31 -14.42
CA GLU A 807 113.90 24.35 -14.26
C GLU A 807 114.49 23.90 -15.60
N PHE A 808 113.65 23.65 -16.62
CA PHE A 808 114.13 23.33 -17.97
C PHE A 808 114.84 24.52 -18.63
N GLU A 809 114.36 25.75 -18.43
CA GLU A 809 115.01 26.96 -18.92
C GLU A 809 116.36 27.22 -18.24
N THR A 810 116.44 27.06 -16.92
CA THR A 810 117.72 27.21 -16.20
C THR A 810 118.70 26.09 -16.57
N LYS A 811 118.22 24.84 -16.66
CA LYS A 811 119.01 23.70 -17.15
C LYS A 811 119.51 23.88 -18.58
N THR A 812 118.71 24.44 -19.50
CA THR A 812 119.15 24.73 -20.88
C THR A 812 120.08 25.95 -20.97
N LYS A 813 119.90 26.98 -20.12
CA LYS A 813 120.86 28.09 -19.97
C LYS A 813 122.24 27.56 -19.50
N LEU A 814 122.26 26.72 -18.46
CA LEU A 814 123.47 26.04 -17.96
C LEU A 814 124.08 25.10 -19.00
N THR A 815 123.26 24.33 -19.73
CA THR A 815 123.75 23.42 -20.79
C THR A 815 124.45 24.21 -21.91
N ARG A 816 123.88 25.34 -22.35
CA ARG A 816 124.54 26.23 -23.34
C ARG A 816 125.83 26.84 -22.82
N GLN A 817 125.92 27.20 -21.54
CA GLN A 817 127.19 27.66 -20.92
C GLN A 817 128.24 26.53 -20.92
N VAL A 818 127.86 25.31 -20.56
CA VAL A 818 128.75 24.13 -20.62
C VAL A 818 129.16 23.82 -22.06
N GLU A 819 128.29 24.02 -23.05
CA GLU A 819 128.63 23.89 -24.47
C GLU A 819 129.58 25.00 -24.96
N SER A 820 129.40 26.26 -24.54
CA SER A 820 130.35 27.36 -24.82
C SER A 820 131.72 27.03 -24.23
N LEU A 821 131.78 26.68 -22.94
CA LEU A 821 133.02 26.30 -22.26
C LEU A 821 133.67 25.06 -22.88
N ARG A 822 132.90 24.10 -23.42
CA ARG A 822 133.42 22.97 -24.20
C ARG A 822 133.95 23.40 -25.57
N GLN A 823 133.31 24.34 -26.25
CA GLN A 823 133.81 24.90 -27.51
C GLN A 823 135.08 25.73 -27.28
N GLU A 824 135.16 26.52 -26.22
CA GLU A 824 136.35 27.26 -25.79
C GLU A 824 137.49 26.29 -25.43
N ASN A 825 137.24 25.25 -24.64
CA ASN A 825 138.22 24.20 -24.37
C ASN A 825 138.65 23.49 -25.66
N MET A 826 137.74 23.19 -26.59
CA MET A 826 138.10 22.59 -27.89
C MET A 826 138.91 23.55 -28.77
N GLN A 827 138.67 24.86 -28.71
CA GLN A 827 139.50 25.87 -29.39
C GLN A 827 140.87 26.01 -28.73
N LEU A 828 140.97 25.94 -27.41
CA LEU A 828 142.24 25.91 -26.67
C LEU A 828 143.02 24.64 -26.98
N GLN A 829 142.36 23.48 -27.00
CA GLN A 829 142.93 22.20 -27.43
C GLN A 829 143.51 22.33 -28.85
N ARG A 830 142.73 22.79 -29.83
CA ARG A 830 143.20 23.02 -31.21
C ARG A 830 144.36 24.02 -31.31
N LYS A 831 144.42 25.04 -30.44
CA LYS A 831 145.56 25.97 -30.36
C LYS A 831 146.81 25.29 -29.78
N ILE A 832 146.65 24.41 -28.79
CA ILE A 832 147.73 23.58 -28.25
C ILE A 832 148.19 22.57 -29.31
N ASP A 833 147.29 21.85 -29.97
CA ASP A 833 147.60 20.89 -31.03
C ASP A 833 148.33 21.56 -32.21
N ALA A 834 147.92 22.77 -32.60
CA ALA A 834 148.62 23.57 -33.61
C ALA A 834 150.01 24.05 -33.15
N ALA A 835 150.17 24.40 -31.88
CA ALA A 835 151.47 24.75 -31.30
C ALA A 835 152.41 23.54 -31.19
N VAL A 836 151.87 22.37 -30.79
CA VAL A 836 152.58 21.09 -30.78
C VAL A 836 152.97 20.69 -32.19
N SER A 837 152.07 20.74 -33.17
CA SER A 837 152.40 20.49 -34.58
C SER A 837 153.48 21.44 -35.10
N LYS A 838 153.43 22.73 -34.74
CA LYS A 838 154.47 23.69 -35.11
C LYS A 838 155.82 23.33 -34.48
N ASN A 839 155.84 22.94 -33.20
CA ASN A 839 157.04 22.45 -32.52
C ASN A 839 157.54 21.13 -33.12
N GLN A 840 156.66 20.23 -33.57
CA GLN A 840 157.03 19.02 -34.31
C GLN A 840 157.72 19.37 -35.64
N THR A 841 157.24 20.40 -36.35
CA THR A 841 157.90 20.86 -37.59
C THR A 841 159.24 21.56 -37.33
N THR A 842 159.41 22.29 -36.23
CA THR A 842 160.73 22.88 -35.90
C THR A 842 161.71 21.82 -35.40
N ILE A 843 161.26 20.82 -34.64
CA ILE A 843 162.07 19.65 -34.24
C ILE A 843 162.55 18.91 -35.49
N THR A 844 161.66 18.52 -36.41
CA THR A 844 162.07 17.80 -37.64
C THR A 844 162.99 18.62 -38.55
N VAL A 845 162.84 19.95 -38.62
CA VAL A 845 163.80 20.84 -39.31
C VAL A 845 165.17 20.86 -38.61
N LEU A 846 165.22 20.85 -37.27
CA LEU A 846 166.47 20.77 -36.52
C LEU A 846 167.13 19.39 -36.64
N GLU A 847 166.35 18.30 -36.62
CA GLU A 847 166.81 16.93 -36.83
C GLU A 847 167.40 16.74 -38.23
N ASN A 848 166.73 17.22 -39.28
CA ASN A 848 167.26 17.20 -40.64
C ASN A 848 168.60 17.95 -40.73
N ARG A 849 168.69 19.15 -40.14
CA ARG A 849 169.91 19.97 -40.12
C ARG A 849 171.05 19.34 -39.28
N LEU A 850 170.71 18.49 -38.30
CA LEU A 850 171.65 17.68 -37.54
C LEU A 850 172.10 16.43 -38.34
N GLY A 851 171.23 15.87 -39.17
CA GLY A 851 171.57 14.87 -40.19
C GLY A 851 172.50 15.42 -41.27
N GLU A 852 172.25 16.62 -41.76
CA GLU A 852 173.11 17.32 -42.73
C GLU A 852 174.52 17.55 -42.18
N THR A 853 174.64 18.05 -40.94
CA THR A 853 175.96 18.24 -40.30
C THR A 853 176.67 16.92 -39.98
N ARG A 854 175.95 15.85 -39.63
CA ARG A 854 176.51 14.48 -39.55
C ARG A 854 177.04 14.00 -40.91
N SER A 855 176.27 14.15 -41.98
CA SER A 855 176.71 13.75 -43.33
C SER A 855 177.93 14.57 -43.81
N HIS A 856 178.08 15.81 -43.34
CA HIS A 856 179.27 16.61 -43.62
C HIS A 856 180.50 16.11 -42.86
N LEU A 857 180.33 15.74 -41.58
CA LEU A 857 181.37 15.08 -40.77
C LEU A 857 181.79 13.72 -41.35
N GLU A 858 180.84 12.89 -41.78
CA GLU A 858 181.11 11.58 -42.42
C GLU A 858 181.88 11.72 -43.75
N LYS A 859 181.66 12.79 -44.50
CA LYS A 859 182.44 13.09 -45.71
C LYS A 859 183.87 13.51 -45.35
N GLN A 860 184.05 14.35 -44.34
CA GLN A 860 185.38 14.75 -43.88
C GLN A 860 186.18 13.59 -43.28
N THR A 861 185.53 12.63 -42.58
CA THR A 861 186.23 11.41 -42.14
C THR A 861 186.53 10.46 -43.30
N ALA A 862 185.66 10.35 -44.30
CA ALA A 862 185.96 9.58 -45.52
C ALA A 862 187.13 10.17 -46.33
N GLU A 863 187.27 11.50 -46.39
CA GLU A 863 188.41 12.20 -47.01
C GLU A 863 189.71 11.99 -46.21
N ALA A 864 189.63 11.98 -44.87
CA ALA A 864 190.75 11.62 -43.99
C ALA A 864 191.19 10.15 -44.13
N ASP A 865 190.24 9.22 -44.27
CA ASP A 865 190.55 7.81 -44.53
C ASP A 865 191.00 7.54 -45.99
N GLY A 866 190.61 8.40 -46.93
CA GLY A 866 191.13 8.38 -48.31
C GLY A 866 192.60 8.79 -48.37
N THR A 867 192.96 9.89 -47.71
CA THR A 867 194.36 10.35 -47.61
C THR A 867 195.24 9.39 -46.80
N LYS A 868 194.70 8.70 -45.78
CA LYS A 868 195.39 7.57 -45.11
C LYS A 868 195.74 6.44 -46.07
N ARG A 869 194.81 5.98 -46.93
CA ARG A 869 195.09 4.90 -47.88
C ARG A 869 196.15 5.30 -48.92
N GLN A 870 196.19 6.56 -49.33
CA GLN A 870 197.25 7.08 -50.20
C GLN A 870 198.63 7.07 -49.51
N ILE A 871 198.69 7.29 -48.20
CA ILE A 871 199.93 7.11 -47.41
C ILE A 871 200.33 5.63 -47.36
N GLU A 872 199.38 4.71 -47.20
CA GLU A 872 199.64 3.26 -47.20
C GLU A 872 200.09 2.71 -48.57
N GLU A 873 199.49 3.15 -49.68
CA GLU A 873 199.93 2.77 -51.04
C GLU A 873 201.35 3.29 -51.35
N LEU A 874 201.67 4.53 -50.97
CA LEU A 874 203.01 5.09 -51.17
C LEU A 874 204.07 4.38 -50.31
N LEU A 875 203.71 3.92 -49.10
CA LEU A 875 204.59 3.10 -48.27
C LEU A 875 204.88 1.73 -48.92
N GLN A 876 203.86 1.08 -49.51
CA GLN A 876 204.05 -0.19 -50.23
C GLN A 876 204.91 -0.04 -51.50
N GLN A 877 204.77 1.07 -52.23
CA GLN A 877 205.62 1.36 -53.40
C GLN A 877 207.09 1.60 -53.01
N ILE A 878 207.34 2.26 -51.87
CA ILE A 878 208.68 2.44 -51.31
C ILE A 878 209.27 1.10 -50.82
N GLU A 879 208.45 0.19 -50.30
CA GLU A 879 208.88 -1.16 -49.91
C GLU A 879 209.28 -2.02 -51.13
N HIS A 880 208.59 -1.88 -52.27
CA HIS A 880 209.00 -2.55 -53.51
C HIS A 880 210.38 -2.07 -54.02
N LEU A 881 210.65 -0.75 -53.97
CA LEU A 881 211.96 -0.21 -54.35
C LEU A 881 213.08 -0.55 -53.34
N LYS A 882 212.77 -0.73 -52.06
CA LYS A 882 213.73 -1.26 -51.07
C LYS A 882 214.29 -2.63 -51.47
N THR A 883 213.50 -3.48 -52.14
CA THR A 883 213.99 -4.82 -52.58
C THR A 883 214.92 -4.81 -53.79
N GLN A 884 215.18 -3.66 -54.43
CA GLN A 884 216.17 -3.53 -55.52
C GLN A 884 217.41 -2.71 -55.16
N LEU A 885 217.41 -1.97 -54.04
CA LEU A 885 218.57 -1.19 -53.58
C LEU A 885 219.20 -1.73 -52.27
N ALA A 886 218.68 -2.85 -51.74
CA ALA A 886 219.16 -3.50 -50.52
C ALA A 886 220.04 -4.75 -50.73
N GLU A 887 220.58 -4.95 -51.95
CA GLU A 887 221.76 -5.84 -52.16
C GLU A 887 223.08 -5.14 -51.74
N SER A 888 222.97 -4.00 -51.05
CA SER A 888 224.05 -3.27 -50.38
C SER A 888 223.69 -3.03 -48.92
N THR A 889 224.24 -3.89 -48.04
CA THR A 889 224.52 -3.69 -46.60
C THR A 889 224.00 -2.38 -45.97
N ALA A 890 223.01 -2.34 -45.08
CA ALA A 890 222.94 -3.02 -43.78
C ALA A 890 224.20 -2.83 -42.90
N MET A 891 224.19 -1.84 -41.98
CA MET A 891 224.56 -1.98 -40.56
C MET A 891 224.48 -0.64 -39.77
N ALA A 892 224.06 -0.73 -38.50
CA ALA A 892 224.23 0.26 -37.41
C ALA A 892 223.48 1.63 -37.56
N THR A 893 223.06 2.40 -36.53
CA THR A 893 223.13 2.29 -35.04
C THR A 893 221.87 2.89 -34.34
N ALA A 894 221.42 2.22 -33.26
CA ALA A 894 221.05 2.73 -31.91
C ALA A 894 220.32 4.08 -31.59
N SER A 895 219.30 3.97 -30.71
CA SER A 895 219.00 4.80 -29.50
C SER A 895 218.24 6.17 -29.52
N GLN A 896 217.30 6.30 -28.53
CA GLN A 896 216.82 7.54 -27.83
C GLN A 896 215.95 8.57 -28.62
N SER A 897 215.09 9.45 -28.05
CA SER A 897 214.53 9.68 -26.68
C SER A 897 213.22 10.56 -26.72
N GLU A 898 212.63 10.90 -25.57
CA GLU A 898 211.72 12.06 -25.32
C GLU A 898 212.50 13.42 -25.30
N PRO A 899 212.01 14.64 -24.87
CA PRO A 899 210.68 15.09 -24.32
C PRO A 899 210.17 16.53 -24.72
N SER A 900 209.10 17.02 -24.03
CA SER A 900 208.76 18.46 -23.73
C SER A 900 208.24 19.40 -24.87
N THR A 901 207.53 20.55 -24.69
CA THR A 901 206.96 21.34 -23.54
C THR A 901 205.91 22.39 -24.04
N ASP A 902 204.93 22.78 -23.18
CA ASP A 902 204.16 24.06 -22.98
C ASP A 902 203.72 25.00 -24.18
N THR A 903 202.85 26.04 -24.10
CA THR A 903 202.31 26.93 -23.01
C THR A 903 200.99 27.68 -23.35
N VAL A 904 200.18 28.04 -22.32
CA VAL A 904 199.44 29.34 -22.08
C VAL A 904 198.04 29.73 -22.69
N ASN A 905 197.22 30.36 -21.80
CA ASN A 905 195.95 31.14 -21.92
C ASN A 905 194.61 30.43 -22.24
N ALA A 906 193.42 30.63 -21.59
CA ALA A 906 192.80 31.57 -20.60
C ALA A 906 191.62 32.40 -21.21
N SER A 907 190.52 32.80 -20.54
CA SER A 907 190.11 32.73 -19.10
C SER A 907 188.59 33.00 -18.88
N VAL A 908 188.08 32.87 -17.63
CA VAL A 908 186.92 33.63 -17.00
C VAL A 908 185.47 33.35 -17.52
N GLN A 909 184.37 33.24 -16.73
CA GLN A 909 184.08 33.08 -15.27
C GLN A 909 182.61 32.59 -15.02
N GLN A 910 182.37 31.87 -13.89
CA GLN A 910 181.28 31.97 -12.86
C GLN A 910 179.80 32.28 -13.24
N THR A 911 178.72 31.84 -12.56
CA THR A 911 178.41 30.94 -11.38
C THR A 911 176.92 30.54 -11.50
N SER A 912 176.44 29.30 -11.33
CA SER A 912 176.25 28.50 -10.08
C SER A 912 175.07 28.99 -9.18
N THR A 913 174.24 28.17 -8.50
CA THR A 913 174.20 26.69 -8.35
C THR A 913 172.82 26.16 -7.85
N ALA A 914 172.71 24.82 -7.75
CA ALA A 914 171.66 24.02 -7.06
C ALA A 914 171.35 24.44 -5.59
N GLY A 915 170.33 23.89 -4.90
CA GLY A 915 169.26 22.95 -5.28
C GLY A 915 168.96 21.85 -4.23
N SER A 916 167.69 21.44 -4.14
CA SER A 916 167.13 20.24 -3.46
C SER A 916 167.28 20.00 -1.94
N SER A 917 166.17 19.50 -1.36
CA SER A 917 166.05 18.63 -0.16
C SER A 917 166.11 19.24 1.25
N PRO A 918 165.51 18.58 2.28
CA PRO A 918 164.91 19.29 3.41
C PRO A 918 165.50 19.00 4.81
N ALA A 919 165.47 20.02 5.66
CA ALA A 919 165.44 20.01 7.13
C ALA A 919 164.72 21.31 7.57
N LEU A 920 163.62 21.24 8.31
CA LEU A 920 163.51 21.39 9.78
C LEU A 920 163.76 22.82 10.31
N GLU A 921 162.77 23.32 11.08
CA GLU A 921 162.90 24.29 12.20
C GLU A 921 163.44 25.71 11.87
N GLU A 922 163.18 26.80 12.61
CA GLU A 922 162.16 27.12 13.64
C GLU A 922 162.06 28.67 13.78
N GLU A 923 160.97 29.16 14.36
CA GLU A 923 160.77 30.49 15.00
C GLU A 923 160.89 31.86 14.25
N MET A 924 160.08 32.79 14.79
CA MET A 924 160.33 34.22 15.04
C MET A 924 160.74 35.20 13.90
N LYS A 925 159.68 35.87 13.42
CA LYS A 925 159.42 37.31 13.66
C LYS A 925 160.16 38.41 12.86
N ASP A 926 159.29 39.11 12.13
CA ASP A 926 159.10 40.58 12.17
C ASP A 926 160.07 41.54 11.45
N LEU A 927 159.40 42.48 10.77
CA LEU A 927 159.87 43.81 10.35
C LEU A 927 160.95 43.85 9.22
N LYS A 928 160.82 44.70 8.19
CA LYS A 928 159.89 45.84 8.07
C LYS A 928 159.56 46.24 6.62
N ALA A 929 158.38 46.86 6.54
CA ALA A 929 157.97 47.90 5.59
C ALA A 929 157.54 47.52 4.15
N GLN A 930 156.22 47.65 3.96
CA GLN A 930 155.56 48.36 2.83
C GLN A 930 155.50 47.63 1.46
N LEU A 931 154.36 47.53 0.79
CA LEU A 931 152.96 47.88 1.11
C LEU A 931 152.07 46.92 0.26
N SER A 932 151.09 46.16 0.76
CA SER A 932 149.71 46.57 1.14
C SER A 932 148.96 47.28 -0.02
N GLN A 933 147.70 46.97 -0.32
CA GLN A 933 146.55 46.79 0.61
C GLN A 933 145.42 45.89 0.03
N SER A 934 144.34 45.68 0.81
CA SER A 934 143.10 44.93 0.49
C SER A 934 143.28 43.40 0.41
N ALA A 935 143.22 42.61 1.49
CA ALA A 935 142.43 42.65 2.73
C ALA A 935 140.94 42.25 2.57
N THR A 936 140.49 41.33 3.43
CA THR A 936 139.17 40.69 3.45
C THR A 936 138.39 41.08 4.71
N GLU A 937 137.14 41.54 4.56
CA GLU A 937 136.08 41.55 5.58
C GLU A 937 134.73 41.63 4.81
N VAL A 938 133.64 40.89 5.07
CA VAL A 938 132.99 40.28 6.25
C VAL A 938 131.95 41.19 6.91
N LYS A 939 130.68 40.73 6.85
CA LYS A 939 129.44 41.20 7.51
C LYS A 939 128.79 42.50 6.99
N GLY A 940 127.47 42.53 7.17
CA GLY A 940 126.59 43.69 6.96
C GLY A 940 126.00 43.80 5.54
N GLU A 941 124.75 44.17 5.34
CA GLU A 941 123.60 44.29 6.27
C GLU A 941 122.29 43.96 5.54
N THR A 942 121.28 43.50 6.27
CA THR A 942 119.88 43.57 5.81
C THR A 942 119.35 44.99 6.01
N CYS A 943 118.75 45.62 4.98
CA CYS A 943 117.29 45.74 4.88
C CYS A 943 116.85 46.61 3.67
N HIS A 944 115.58 46.45 3.28
CA HIS A 944 114.78 47.42 2.49
C HIS A 944 115.26 47.69 1.03
N GLN A 945 114.46 48.32 0.14
CA GLN A 945 113.23 49.10 0.35
C GLN A 945 112.22 49.00 -0.82
N THR A 946 110.94 49.19 -0.50
CA THR A 946 109.82 49.71 -1.35
C THR A 946 109.57 49.19 -2.77
N LEU A 947 108.37 48.61 -2.94
CA LEU A 947 107.29 49.13 -3.79
C LEU A 947 107.66 49.78 -5.14
N HIS A 948 107.15 49.17 -6.22
CA HIS A 948 106.09 49.83 -6.97
C HIS A 948 105.00 48.82 -7.39
#